data_AF-A0A959TUB2-F1
#
_entry.id   AF-A0A959TUB2-F1
#
_cell.length_a   1.000
_cell.length_b   1.000
_cell.length_c   1.000
_cell.angle_alpha   90.00
_cell.angle_beta   90.00
_cell.angle_gamma   90.00
#
_symmetry.space_group_name_H-M   'P 1'
#
loop_
_entity.id
_entity.type
_entity.pdbx_description
1 polymer ?
#
loop_
_entity_poly.entity_id
_entity_poly.type
_entity_poly.pdbx_seq_one_letter_code
_entity_poly.pdbx_strand_id
1 'polypeptide(L)'
;MIRAHSHRLLLASFMLVLPGWLMAGKLENAFQALAVHDYFKARQLFLGQVAKHPAAAWYGLSVITGRADNPFYQLDSAYALVLRSEIAFDVAPPKERERIGRVGVDANAIREQKERLHQAAWELAKQENSIDAYDAFLSIHHTSAQAEEARLIRDHMAFQLAREGDRSTDYRTFLDRYPDAKQVYEARSRLQEALFRESTSNGTVEEFERFVRDNPESAYVEEAEDAIYRLSTPHRTTSEIAAFIKGHPTNHNVPDAWRVLYELYTKQLSADAITRFLKEHPEYPFMEELMADYNTASLVLHPFRHQGKWGYIDGDGLERIKAIYDWVEPFRGGQALVGIGDRVGTINKSGKEVIDVQYDEVQELVEGLATVERSGKVGVVDHNGDIAIEMVYAEIGEFSDGRAYAAKEGKYGFLNARGGVVIPFQYDLASSFHKGLAVVEKDGASGVVDTNGELVVPFQYDWIEGFANDVSRVRKDGRFGIIGPFGDELLPAVHKAVGAIGDMPILVVRGDSCGYLNKQGQWVIPVRFEAAEGVMGWGEFRNGAAKVQLKGKRGLIDTTGRFIVPAENVDVGGVGRLIPVKKKTKWGYIDREKRPVVEARYEQAWDLIDGYARVRSAKGMGCIDSTGKEVIPATYSSISDARHGLFVASAPEGTGVLDAQGQVVLSFSYDAVEIEDADVLRVERNELLAYYRISKGRFFWKEEGFDAPGSAQ
;
A
#
# COMPACT_ATOMS: atom_id res chain seq x y z
N MET A 1 6.22 -36.58 58.20
CA MET A 1 6.89 -37.75 58.79
C MET A 1 8.22 -37.31 59.36
N ILE A 2 8.53 -37.83 60.54
CA ILE A 2 9.59 -37.46 61.48
C ILE A 2 10.98 -37.70 60.88
N ARG A 3 11.89 -36.71 60.97
CA ARG A 3 13.30 -36.92 61.31
C ARG A 3 13.89 -35.66 61.93
N ALA A 4 13.88 -35.66 63.26
CA ALA A 4 14.59 -34.68 64.08
C ALA A 4 16.10 -34.93 63.99
N HIS A 5 16.88 -33.88 63.77
CA HIS A 5 18.30 -33.81 64.13
C HIS A 5 18.45 -32.69 65.14
N SER A 6 18.42 -33.07 66.41
CA SER A 6 18.71 -32.20 67.55
C SER A 6 20.22 -32.00 67.67
N HIS A 7 20.74 -30.88 67.17
CA HIS A 7 22.06 -30.42 67.57
C HIS A 7 21.95 -29.71 68.94
N ARG A 8 22.34 -30.44 69.99
CA ARG A 8 22.62 -29.87 71.32
C ARG A 8 23.85 -28.97 71.19
N LEU A 9 23.67 -27.66 71.24
CA LEU A 9 24.75 -26.71 71.49
C LEU A 9 25.20 -26.86 72.95
N LEU A 10 26.45 -27.30 73.12
CA LEU A 10 27.16 -27.34 74.39
C LEU A 10 27.30 -25.90 74.92
N LEU A 11 26.52 -25.57 75.96
CA LEU A 11 26.82 -24.47 76.86
C LEU A 11 28.12 -24.82 77.61
N ALA A 12 29.26 -24.40 77.07
CA ALA A 12 30.50 -24.39 77.81
C ALA A 12 30.39 -23.32 78.90
N SER A 13 30.03 -23.74 80.12
CA SER A 13 30.16 -22.90 81.30
C SER A 13 31.65 -22.63 81.54
N PHE A 14 32.14 -21.48 81.10
CA PHE A 14 33.43 -20.97 81.54
C PHE A 14 33.30 -20.59 83.02
N MET A 15 33.52 -21.57 83.91
CA MET A 15 33.82 -21.31 85.31
C MET A 15 35.18 -20.62 85.35
N LEU A 16 35.16 -19.29 85.47
CA LEU A 16 36.31 -18.47 85.74
C LEU A 16 36.77 -18.78 87.17
N VAL A 17 37.70 -19.73 87.31
CA VAL A 17 38.40 -19.96 88.58
C VAL A 17 39.40 -18.81 88.74
N LEU A 18 38.99 -17.76 89.45
CA LEU A 18 39.91 -16.72 89.91
C LEU A 18 40.79 -17.28 91.04
N PRO A 19 42.13 -17.26 90.92
CA PRO A 19 43.00 -17.53 92.07
C PRO A 19 42.77 -16.45 93.13
N GLY A 20 42.41 -16.87 94.35
CA GLY A 20 42.14 -15.96 95.46
C GLY A 20 43.37 -15.16 95.87
N TRP A 21 43.37 -13.87 95.52
CA TRP A 21 44.17 -12.83 96.16
C TRP A 21 43.22 -11.68 96.54
N LEU A 22 43.09 -11.43 97.85
CA LEU A 22 42.31 -10.34 98.42
C LEU A 22 42.95 -8.98 98.06
N MET A 23 42.41 -8.33 97.02
CA MET A 23 42.62 -6.90 96.74
C MET A 23 41.25 -6.21 96.86
N ALA A 24 41.01 -5.57 98.00
CA ALA A 24 39.74 -4.93 98.33
C ALA A 24 39.58 -3.55 97.65
N GLY A 25 39.42 -3.54 96.33
CA GLY A 25 39.09 -2.33 95.56
C GLY A 25 37.64 -2.33 95.07
N LYS A 26 37.10 -1.13 94.83
CA LYS A 26 35.71 -0.96 94.35
C LYS A 26 35.48 -1.61 92.98
N LEU A 27 36.53 -1.78 92.16
CA LEU A 27 36.47 -2.42 90.85
C LEU A 27 36.40 -3.95 90.96
N GLU A 28 37.24 -4.55 91.80
CA GLU A 28 37.27 -5.98 92.09
C GLU A 28 35.94 -6.45 92.69
N ASN A 29 35.39 -5.66 93.62
CA ASN A 29 34.05 -5.88 94.17
C ASN A 29 32.93 -5.79 93.11
N ALA A 30 33.11 -4.97 92.07
CA ALA A 30 32.15 -4.87 90.96
C ALA A 30 32.14 -6.14 90.11
N PHE A 31 33.31 -6.69 89.78
CA PHE A 31 33.43 -7.96 89.06
C PHE A 31 33.03 -9.17 89.90
N GLN A 32 33.28 -9.17 91.21
CA GLN A 32 32.75 -10.22 92.10
C GLN A 32 31.22 -10.21 92.14
N ALA A 33 30.60 -9.02 92.25
CA ALA A 33 29.15 -8.88 92.17
C ALA A 33 28.61 -9.35 90.81
N LEU A 34 29.31 -9.03 89.72
CA LEU A 34 28.96 -9.50 88.37
C LEU A 34 29.03 -11.04 88.26
N ALA A 35 30.06 -11.66 88.84
CA ALA A 35 30.27 -13.11 88.79
C ALA A 35 29.19 -13.91 89.54
N VAL A 36 28.60 -13.35 90.60
CA VAL A 36 27.47 -13.95 91.34
C VAL A 36 26.10 -13.47 90.85
N HIS A 37 26.06 -12.79 89.69
CA HIS A 37 24.84 -12.27 89.07
C HIS A 37 24.06 -11.22 89.91
N ASP A 38 24.74 -10.51 90.82
CA ASP A 38 24.17 -9.35 91.53
C ASP A 38 24.31 -8.10 90.65
N TYR A 39 23.47 -8.04 89.61
CA TYR A 39 23.56 -7.02 88.56
C TYR A 39 23.28 -5.61 89.03
N PHE A 40 22.40 -5.42 90.02
CA PHE A 40 22.09 -4.10 90.57
C PHE A 40 23.32 -3.50 91.28
N LYS A 41 23.95 -4.30 92.14
CA LYS A 41 25.17 -3.89 92.85
C LYS A 41 26.35 -3.73 91.90
N ALA A 42 26.54 -4.68 90.99
CA ALA A 42 27.61 -4.61 89.98
C ALA A 42 27.48 -3.35 89.11
N ARG A 43 26.28 -3.04 88.61
CA ARG A 43 26.01 -1.84 87.80
C ARG A 43 26.31 -0.57 88.56
N GLN A 44 25.84 -0.44 89.80
CA GLN A 44 26.12 0.74 90.63
C GLN A 44 27.62 0.93 90.85
N LEU A 45 28.35 -0.16 91.14
CA LEU A 45 29.79 -0.11 91.36
C LEU A 45 30.55 0.25 90.09
N PHE A 46 30.22 -0.34 88.93
CA PHE A 46 30.86 0.00 87.66
C PHE A 46 30.61 1.45 87.25
N LEU A 47 29.38 1.97 87.39
CA LEU A 47 29.10 3.40 87.15
C LEU A 47 29.99 4.31 88.00
N GLY A 48 30.21 3.94 89.27
CA GLY A 48 31.12 4.66 90.17
C GLY A 48 32.62 4.50 89.84
N GLN A 49 32.99 3.59 88.94
CA GLN A 49 34.37 3.35 88.51
C GLN A 49 34.71 3.92 87.13
N VAL A 50 33.73 4.37 86.34
CA VAL A 50 33.94 4.91 84.98
C VAL A 50 35.04 5.98 84.92
N ALA A 51 35.07 6.92 85.87
CA ALA A 51 36.06 8.00 85.86
C ALA A 51 37.49 7.55 86.22
N LYS A 52 37.65 6.41 86.90
CA LYS A 52 38.95 5.92 87.41
C LYS A 52 39.51 4.77 86.57
N HIS A 53 38.64 3.87 86.14
CA HIS A 53 38.95 2.65 85.42
C HIS A 53 37.98 2.49 84.23
N PRO A 54 38.00 3.43 83.25
CA PRO A 54 36.98 3.51 82.20
C PRO A 54 36.87 2.25 81.36
N ALA A 55 37.98 1.62 80.97
CA ALA A 55 37.97 0.39 80.19
C ALA A 55 37.25 -0.74 80.94
N ALA A 56 37.67 -1.06 82.15
CA ALA A 56 37.07 -2.13 82.95
C ALA A 56 35.63 -1.84 83.37
N ALA A 57 35.30 -0.58 83.67
CA ALA A 57 33.95 -0.17 84.02
C ALA A 57 32.97 -0.27 82.84
N TRP A 58 33.37 0.21 81.66
CA TRP A 58 32.55 0.09 80.46
C TRP A 58 32.43 -1.36 79.97
N TYR A 59 33.50 -2.16 80.10
CA TYR A 59 33.45 -3.59 79.85
C TYR A 59 32.42 -4.28 80.75
N GLY A 60 32.52 -4.08 82.07
CA GLY A 60 31.60 -4.67 83.04
C GLY A 60 30.14 -4.24 82.82
N LEU A 61 29.92 -2.97 82.49
CA LEU A 61 28.57 -2.48 82.12
C LEU A 61 28.06 -3.12 80.83
N SER A 62 28.91 -3.32 79.81
CA SER A 62 28.53 -4.04 78.59
C SER A 62 28.14 -5.50 78.85
N VAL A 63 28.80 -6.17 79.80
CA VAL A 63 28.48 -7.54 80.17
C VAL A 63 27.13 -7.59 80.90
N ILE A 64 26.83 -6.62 81.75
CA ILE A 64 25.52 -6.53 82.44
C ILE A 64 24.41 -6.28 81.41
N THR A 65 24.55 -5.23 80.60
CA THR A 65 23.50 -4.84 79.64
C THR A 65 23.40 -5.80 78.45
N GLY A 66 24.43 -6.63 78.22
CA GLY A 66 24.46 -7.62 77.15
C GLY A 66 23.84 -8.98 77.50
N ARG A 67 23.45 -9.21 78.75
CA ARG A 67 22.85 -10.49 79.17
C ARG A 67 21.33 -10.38 79.31
N ALA A 68 20.61 -11.30 78.68
CA ALA A 68 19.14 -11.29 78.65
C ALA A 68 18.48 -11.73 79.97
N ASP A 69 19.25 -12.21 80.95
CA ASP A 69 18.78 -12.72 82.24
C ASP A 69 18.60 -11.64 83.31
N ASN A 70 18.65 -10.35 82.94
CA ASN A 70 18.56 -9.25 83.88
C ASN A 70 17.80 -8.03 83.31
N PRO A 71 17.23 -7.16 84.18
CA PRO A 71 16.35 -6.07 83.76
C PRO A 71 17.08 -4.90 83.07
N PHE A 72 18.41 -4.93 82.97
CA PHE A 72 19.20 -3.92 82.27
C PHE A 72 19.55 -4.34 80.84
N TYR A 73 19.03 -5.47 80.36
CA TYR A 73 19.31 -5.98 79.02
C TYR A 73 18.93 -4.97 77.94
N GLN A 74 19.94 -4.48 77.23
CA GLN A 74 19.83 -3.57 76.09
C GLN A 74 21.04 -3.80 75.20
N LEU A 75 20.84 -4.55 74.12
CA LEU A 75 21.93 -5.10 73.32
C LEU A 75 22.76 -4.01 72.61
N ASP A 76 22.09 -3.04 71.99
CA ASP A 76 22.75 -1.91 71.30
C ASP A 76 23.55 -1.06 72.29
N SER A 77 22.97 -0.82 73.47
CA SER A 77 23.66 -0.13 74.56
C SER A 77 24.88 -0.91 75.03
N ALA A 78 24.78 -2.25 75.14
CA ALA A 78 25.91 -3.09 75.47
C ALA A 78 27.02 -2.99 74.42
N TYR A 79 26.67 -2.96 73.12
CA TYR A 79 27.65 -2.81 72.05
C TYR A 79 28.34 -1.43 72.08
N ALA A 80 27.57 -0.36 72.26
CA ALA A 80 28.14 0.98 72.43
C ALA A 80 29.07 1.08 73.66
N LEU A 81 28.73 0.39 74.75
CA LEU A 81 29.56 0.35 75.97
C LEU A 81 30.86 -0.44 75.75
N VAL A 82 30.83 -1.56 75.04
CA VAL A 82 32.07 -2.31 74.76
C VAL A 82 32.97 -1.57 73.76
N LEU A 83 32.42 -0.79 72.82
CA LEU A 83 33.21 0.11 71.97
C LEU A 83 33.90 1.21 72.80
N ARG A 84 33.20 1.80 73.77
CA ARG A 84 33.81 2.75 74.72
C ARG A 84 34.90 2.08 75.56
N SER A 85 34.70 0.83 75.93
CA SER A 85 35.72 0.04 76.64
C SER A 85 36.97 -0.18 75.80
N GLU A 86 36.81 -0.56 74.52
CA GLU A 86 37.90 -0.77 73.57
C GLU A 86 38.73 0.51 73.38
N ILE A 87 38.08 1.63 73.06
CA ILE A 87 38.73 2.93 72.92
C ILE A 87 39.48 3.32 74.21
N ALA A 88 38.85 3.15 75.37
CA ALA A 88 39.47 3.45 76.66
C ALA A 88 40.65 2.54 76.98
N PHE A 89 40.60 1.27 76.56
CA PHE A 89 41.69 0.31 76.71
C PHE A 89 42.87 0.67 75.81
N ASP A 90 42.61 1.07 74.56
CA ASP A 90 43.63 1.42 73.55
C ASP A 90 44.44 2.67 73.92
N VAL A 91 43.86 3.58 74.72
CA VAL A 91 44.57 4.77 75.23
C VAL A 91 45.08 4.63 76.67
N ALA A 92 44.74 3.53 77.36
CA ALA A 92 45.12 3.33 78.76
C ALA A 92 46.65 3.13 78.93
N PRO A 93 47.28 3.74 79.97
CA PRO A 93 48.68 3.51 80.29
C PRO A 93 48.98 2.03 80.62
N PRO A 94 50.20 1.53 80.39
CA PRO A 94 50.56 0.12 80.65
C PRO A 94 50.23 -0.36 82.08
N LYS A 95 50.45 0.50 83.09
CA LYS A 95 50.12 0.20 84.49
C LYS A 95 48.63 -0.01 84.74
N GLU A 96 47.78 0.74 84.02
CA GLU A 96 46.33 0.60 84.13
C GLU A 96 45.87 -0.69 83.44
N ARG A 97 46.40 -1.00 82.25
CA ARG A 97 46.13 -2.27 81.55
C ARG A 97 46.50 -3.49 82.38
N GLU A 98 47.66 -3.48 83.05
CA GLU A 98 48.06 -4.55 83.96
C GLU A 98 47.07 -4.71 85.13
N ARG A 99 46.61 -3.59 85.72
CA ARG A 99 45.67 -3.59 86.82
C ARG A 99 44.31 -4.18 86.43
N ILE A 100 43.72 -3.71 85.33
CA ILE A 100 42.42 -4.21 84.86
C ILE A 100 42.51 -5.63 84.30
N GLY A 101 43.67 -6.05 83.79
CA GLY A 101 43.93 -7.44 83.41
C GLY A 101 43.78 -8.43 84.57
N ARG A 102 44.08 -8.00 85.81
CA ARG A 102 43.88 -8.84 87.02
C ARG A 102 42.42 -9.13 87.33
N VAL A 103 41.50 -8.31 86.84
CA VAL A 103 40.04 -8.56 86.93
C VAL A 103 39.47 -9.17 85.64
N GLY A 104 40.35 -9.67 84.75
CA GLY A 104 39.96 -10.38 83.53
C GLY A 104 39.57 -9.46 82.36
N VAL A 105 39.98 -8.19 82.39
CA VAL A 105 39.75 -7.25 81.28
C VAL A 105 41.05 -7.04 80.51
N ASP A 106 41.14 -7.64 79.34
CA ASP A 106 42.20 -7.43 78.36
C ASP A 106 41.62 -7.25 76.94
N ALA A 107 42.48 -7.05 75.95
CA ALA A 107 42.06 -6.90 74.56
C ALA A 107 41.28 -8.11 74.03
N ASN A 108 41.60 -9.33 74.48
CA ASN A 108 40.89 -10.53 74.07
C ASN A 108 39.49 -10.59 74.69
N ALA A 109 39.37 -10.29 75.98
CA ALA A 109 38.09 -10.25 76.68
C ALA A 109 37.14 -9.22 76.05
N ILE A 110 37.63 -8.02 75.72
CA ILE A 110 36.87 -6.97 75.04
C ILE A 110 36.43 -7.44 73.64
N ARG A 111 37.33 -8.05 72.87
CA ARG A 111 37.03 -8.60 71.54
C ARG A 111 36.01 -9.73 71.59
N GLU A 112 36.16 -10.68 72.53
CA GLU A 112 35.19 -11.76 72.74
C GLU A 112 33.81 -11.22 73.12
N GLN A 113 33.77 -10.18 73.97
CA GLN A 113 32.51 -9.56 74.34
C GLN A 113 31.86 -8.85 73.14
N LYS A 114 32.63 -8.17 72.28
CA LYS A 114 32.13 -7.63 71.00
C LYS A 114 31.56 -8.73 70.12
N GLU A 115 32.27 -9.85 69.96
CA GLU A 115 31.82 -10.98 69.14
C GLU A 115 30.54 -11.63 69.69
N ARG A 116 30.44 -11.81 71.02
CA ARG A 116 29.21 -12.30 71.66
C ARG A 116 28.03 -11.39 71.40
N LEU A 117 28.23 -10.07 71.46
CA LEU A 117 27.19 -9.08 71.19
C LEU A 117 26.80 -9.07 69.71
N HIS A 118 27.76 -9.19 68.79
CA HIS A 118 27.49 -9.39 67.36
C HIS A 118 26.65 -10.65 67.12
N GLN A 119 27.04 -11.79 67.69
CA GLN A 119 26.29 -13.05 67.53
C GLN A 119 24.88 -12.94 68.12
N ALA A 120 24.72 -12.33 69.30
CA ALA A 120 23.41 -12.13 69.90
C ALA A 120 22.52 -11.23 69.03
N ALA A 121 23.07 -10.16 68.46
CA ALA A 121 22.34 -9.24 67.59
C ALA A 121 21.95 -9.92 66.27
N TRP A 122 22.84 -10.78 65.75
CA TRP A 122 22.59 -11.58 64.57
C TRP A 122 21.46 -12.61 64.78
N GLU A 123 21.44 -13.31 65.92
CA GLU A 123 20.34 -14.24 66.23
C GLU A 123 19.00 -13.51 66.37
N LEU A 124 18.98 -12.31 66.98
CA LEU A 124 17.77 -11.49 67.04
C LEU A 124 17.30 -11.05 65.64
N ALA A 125 18.22 -10.57 64.79
CA ALA A 125 17.89 -10.18 63.43
C ALA A 125 17.34 -11.35 62.61
N LYS A 126 17.91 -12.56 62.75
CA LYS A 126 17.38 -13.79 62.12
C LYS A 126 16.05 -14.25 62.70
N GLN A 127 15.82 -14.04 63.99
CA GLN A 127 14.56 -14.43 64.63
C GLN A 127 13.42 -13.54 64.15
N GLU A 128 13.66 -12.25 64.01
CA GLU A 128 12.67 -11.31 63.46
C GLU A 128 12.53 -11.48 61.94
N ASN A 129 13.65 -11.72 61.25
CA ASN A 129 13.73 -11.96 59.80
C ASN A 129 12.96 -10.91 58.99
N SER A 130 13.25 -9.64 59.27
CA SER A 130 12.61 -8.48 58.63
C SER A 130 13.68 -7.56 58.03
N ILE A 131 13.30 -6.78 57.00
CA ILE A 131 14.19 -5.79 56.38
C ILE A 131 14.70 -4.81 57.45
N ASP A 132 13.81 -4.34 58.32
CA ASP A 132 14.14 -3.37 59.37
C ASP A 132 15.08 -3.97 60.43
N ALA A 133 14.93 -5.25 60.78
CA ALA A 133 15.82 -5.93 61.71
C ALA A 133 17.25 -6.06 61.16
N TYR A 134 17.38 -6.42 59.88
CA TYR A 134 18.69 -6.49 59.24
C TYR A 134 19.30 -5.10 58.99
N ASP A 135 18.50 -4.08 58.65
CA ASP A 135 18.96 -2.69 58.55
C ASP A 135 19.45 -2.17 59.92
N ALA A 136 18.72 -2.46 61.00
CA ALA A 136 19.13 -2.11 62.36
C ALA A 136 20.46 -2.81 62.74
N PHE A 137 20.57 -4.11 62.48
CA PHE A 137 21.80 -4.87 62.68
C PHE A 137 22.97 -4.26 61.90
N LEU A 138 22.80 -3.97 60.61
CA LEU A 138 23.85 -3.39 59.77
C LEU A 138 24.25 -1.99 60.24
N SER A 139 23.31 -1.17 60.73
CA SER A 139 23.63 0.19 61.18
C SER A 139 24.54 0.21 62.42
N ILE A 140 24.35 -0.73 63.36
CA ILE A 140 25.07 -0.78 64.64
C ILE A 140 26.27 -1.74 64.56
N HIS A 141 26.10 -2.89 63.90
CA HIS A 141 27.03 -4.01 63.87
C HIS A 141 27.71 -4.23 62.51
N HIS A 142 27.86 -3.20 61.66
CA HIS A 142 28.49 -3.27 60.33
C HIS A 142 29.89 -3.92 60.27
N THR A 143 30.64 -3.97 61.38
CA THR A 143 31.98 -4.61 61.45
C THR A 143 31.93 -6.10 61.79
N SER A 144 30.74 -6.67 61.97
CA SER A 144 30.53 -8.10 62.25
C SER A 144 30.98 -8.98 61.07
N ALA A 145 31.45 -10.20 61.36
CA ALA A 145 31.70 -11.20 60.32
C ALA A 145 30.43 -11.59 59.53
N GLN A 146 29.24 -11.40 60.10
CA GLN A 146 27.94 -11.68 59.49
C GLN A 146 27.35 -10.49 58.73
N ALA A 147 28.03 -9.34 58.67
CA ALA A 147 27.51 -8.14 58.00
C ALA A 147 27.24 -8.36 56.50
N GLU A 148 28.10 -9.10 55.78
CA GLU A 148 27.87 -9.43 54.37
C GLU A 148 26.65 -10.33 54.17
N GLU A 149 26.47 -11.33 55.04
CA GLU A 149 25.33 -12.25 55.00
C GLU A 149 24.02 -11.51 55.30
N ALA A 150 24.01 -10.67 56.34
CA ALA A 150 22.88 -9.81 56.68
C ALA A 150 22.50 -8.89 55.52
N ARG A 151 23.48 -8.29 54.83
CA ARG A 151 23.25 -7.43 53.66
C ARG A 151 22.61 -8.22 52.52
N LEU A 152 23.11 -9.40 52.19
CA LEU A 152 22.56 -10.23 51.12
C LEU A 152 21.11 -10.67 51.39
N ILE A 153 20.79 -11.05 52.64
CA ILE A 153 19.43 -11.43 53.01
C ILE A 153 18.49 -10.22 52.93
N ARG A 154 18.89 -9.08 53.51
CA ARG A 154 18.16 -7.82 53.48
C ARG A 154 17.87 -7.35 52.06
N ASP A 155 18.89 -7.31 51.21
CA ASP A 155 18.77 -6.90 49.79
C ASP A 155 17.83 -7.85 49.03
N HIS A 156 17.97 -9.16 49.25
CA HIS A 156 17.10 -10.15 48.61
C HIS A 156 15.63 -9.97 49.03
N MET A 157 15.36 -9.82 50.33
CA MET A 157 14.01 -9.62 50.85
C MET A 157 13.38 -8.31 50.33
N ALA A 158 14.16 -7.22 50.34
CA ALA A 158 13.70 -5.94 49.81
C ALA A 158 13.38 -6.02 48.31
N PHE A 159 14.20 -6.73 47.54
CA PHE A 159 13.92 -6.96 46.12
C PHE A 159 12.69 -7.85 45.90
N GLN A 160 12.50 -8.90 46.71
CA GLN A 160 11.28 -9.72 46.65
C GLN A 160 10.03 -8.89 46.92
N LEU A 161 10.05 -8.02 47.92
CA LEU A 161 8.93 -7.13 48.21
C LEU A 161 8.63 -6.19 47.04
N ALA A 162 9.67 -5.61 46.42
CA ALA A 162 9.49 -4.78 45.23
C ALA A 162 8.90 -5.59 44.06
N ARG A 163 9.32 -6.85 43.92
CA ARG A 163 8.82 -7.77 42.89
C ARG A 163 7.39 -8.25 43.13
N GLU A 164 6.96 -8.38 44.38
CA GLU A 164 5.58 -8.70 44.73
C GLU A 164 4.63 -7.51 44.47
N GLY A 165 5.09 -6.29 44.72
CA GLY A 165 4.34 -5.08 44.38
C GLY A 165 4.29 -4.80 42.88
N ASP A 166 5.38 -5.12 42.18
CA ASP A 166 5.56 -5.02 40.72
C ASP A 166 5.26 -3.64 40.12
N ARG A 167 5.31 -2.55 40.91
CA ARG A 167 5.11 -1.18 40.40
C ARG A 167 6.43 -0.44 40.20
N SER A 168 6.41 0.55 39.32
CA SER A 168 7.56 1.42 39.08
C SER A 168 8.04 2.11 40.37
N THR A 169 7.12 2.48 41.25
CA THR A 169 7.42 3.06 42.56
C THR A 169 8.14 2.09 43.48
N ASP A 170 7.81 0.81 43.41
CA ASP A 170 8.38 -0.22 44.28
C ASP A 170 9.85 -0.49 43.90
N TYR A 171 10.12 -0.63 42.59
CA TYR A 171 11.49 -0.78 42.09
C TYR A 171 12.33 0.48 42.28
N ARG A 172 11.76 1.69 42.10
CA ARG A 172 12.45 2.96 42.39
C ARG A 172 12.84 3.04 43.86
N THR A 173 11.91 2.70 44.76
CA THR A 173 12.20 2.67 46.21
C THR A 173 13.32 1.70 46.55
N PHE A 174 13.33 0.50 45.94
CA PHE A 174 14.42 -0.47 46.12
C PHE A 174 15.77 0.08 45.65
N LEU A 175 15.82 0.65 44.44
CA LEU A 175 17.05 1.18 43.85
C LEU A 175 17.60 2.38 44.65
N ASP A 176 16.74 3.25 45.17
CA ASP A 176 17.13 4.40 45.97
C ASP A 176 17.69 3.98 47.34
N ARG A 177 17.07 2.97 47.97
CA ARG A 177 17.43 2.51 49.32
C ARG A 177 18.61 1.52 49.31
N TYR A 178 18.80 0.78 48.22
CA TYR A 178 19.80 -0.29 48.09
C TYR A 178 20.59 -0.22 46.77
N PRO A 179 21.31 0.88 46.49
CA PRO A 179 21.98 1.12 45.19
C PRO A 179 23.15 0.17 44.89
N ASP A 180 23.69 -0.52 45.91
CA ASP A 180 24.82 -1.46 45.78
C ASP A 180 24.38 -2.94 45.77
N ALA A 181 23.07 -3.20 45.80
CA ALA A 181 22.55 -4.57 45.81
C ALA A 181 22.86 -5.31 44.50
N LYS A 182 23.06 -6.64 44.58
CA LYS A 182 23.33 -7.47 43.39
C LYS A 182 22.17 -7.45 42.37
N GLN A 183 20.96 -7.16 42.83
CA GLN A 183 19.73 -7.15 42.05
C GLN A 183 19.49 -5.83 41.30
N VAL A 184 20.37 -4.82 41.43
CA VAL A 184 20.18 -3.49 40.81
C VAL A 184 19.95 -3.57 39.30
N TYR A 185 20.66 -4.44 38.58
CA TYR A 185 20.44 -4.61 37.14
C TYR A 185 19.05 -5.16 36.81
N GLU A 186 18.60 -6.19 37.52
CA GLU A 186 17.25 -6.75 37.34
C GLU A 186 16.18 -5.75 37.75
N ALA A 187 16.37 -5.05 38.87
CA ALA A 187 15.46 -4.02 39.34
C ALA A 187 15.33 -2.85 38.37
N ARG A 188 16.43 -2.43 37.71
CA ARG A 188 16.38 -1.40 36.65
C ARG A 188 15.61 -1.86 35.42
N SER A 189 15.80 -3.11 34.99
CA SER A 189 15.05 -3.68 33.87
C SER A 189 13.56 -3.76 34.19
N ARG A 190 13.19 -4.30 35.37
CA ARG A 190 11.80 -4.38 35.82
C ARG A 190 11.16 -3.02 36.05
N LEU A 191 11.95 -2.02 36.51
CA LEU A 191 11.50 -0.64 36.60
C LEU A 191 11.08 -0.10 35.24
N GLN A 192 11.89 -0.31 34.20
CA GLN A 192 11.56 0.14 32.85
C GLN A 192 10.28 -0.55 32.32
N GLU A 193 10.14 -1.85 32.55
CA GLU A 193 8.96 -2.62 32.18
C GLU A 193 7.69 -2.10 32.90
N ALA A 194 7.75 -1.93 34.21
CA ALA A 194 6.64 -1.42 35.00
C ALA A 194 6.29 0.03 34.63
N LEU A 195 7.29 0.89 34.40
CA LEU A 195 7.08 2.27 33.93
C LEU A 195 6.36 2.30 32.59
N PHE A 196 6.78 1.46 31.64
CA PHE A 196 6.14 1.36 30.34
C PHE A 196 4.67 0.94 30.50
N ARG A 197 4.42 -0.19 31.16
CA ARG A 197 3.07 -0.73 31.39
C ARG A 197 2.14 0.26 32.12
N GLU A 198 2.65 0.98 33.12
CA GLU A 198 1.88 1.98 33.85
C GLU A 198 1.59 3.23 33.02
N SER A 199 2.55 3.67 32.21
CA SER A 199 2.43 4.88 31.39
C SER A 199 1.53 4.69 30.17
N THR A 200 1.33 3.43 29.72
CA THR A 200 0.62 3.09 28.48
C THR A 200 -0.61 2.21 28.70
N SER A 201 -1.17 2.24 29.91
CA SER A 201 -2.21 1.32 30.36
C SER A 201 -3.51 1.32 29.53
N ASN A 202 -3.88 2.45 28.90
CA ASN A 202 -5.07 2.54 28.04
C ASN A 202 -4.73 2.29 26.57
N GLY A 203 -3.44 2.21 26.22
CA GLY A 203 -2.97 1.95 24.87
C GLY A 203 -3.32 3.05 23.88
N THR A 204 -3.34 4.32 24.30
CA THR A 204 -3.60 5.46 23.39
C THR A 204 -2.32 6.05 22.83
N VAL A 205 -2.42 6.71 21.68
CA VAL A 205 -1.28 7.37 21.02
C VAL A 205 -0.61 8.39 21.96
N GLU A 206 -1.39 9.20 22.65
CA GLU A 206 -0.90 10.27 23.54
C GLU A 206 -0.13 9.72 24.77
N GLU A 207 -0.45 8.51 25.20
CA GLU A 207 0.25 7.82 26.28
C GLU A 207 1.63 7.34 25.81
N PHE A 208 1.70 6.67 24.65
CA PHE A 208 2.96 6.24 24.06
C PHE A 208 3.87 7.43 23.70
N GLU A 209 3.32 8.50 23.12
CA GLU A 209 4.06 9.73 22.82
C GLU A 209 4.67 10.35 24.09
N ARG A 210 3.89 10.38 25.18
CA ARG A 210 4.36 10.88 26.47
C ARG A 210 5.46 9.98 27.03
N PHE A 211 5.30 8.66 26.95
CA PHE A 211 6.33 7.72 27.38
C PHE A 211 7.66 7.93 26.65
N VAL A 212 7.65 8.03 25.31
CA VAL A 212 8.86 8.26 24.49
C VAL A 212 9.54 9.58 24.86
N ARG A 213 8.75 10.66 24.99
CA ARG A 213 9.26 11.98 25.40
C ARG A 213 9.87 11.97 26.79
N ASP A 214 9.24 11.30 27.74
CA ASP A 214 9.66 11.30 29.14
C ASP A 214 10.80 10.28 29.41
N ASN A 215 10.98 9.28 28.53
CA ASN A 215 11.93 8.18 28.70
C ASN A 215 12.70 7.84 27.40
N PRO A 216 13.43 8.79 26.79
CA PRO A 216 14.05 8.60 25.47
C PRO A 216 15.16 7.53 25.42
N GLU A 217 15.72 7.13 26.57
CA GLU A 217 16.75 6.08 26.67
C GLU A 217 16.17 4.71 27.09
N SER A 218 14.84 4.59 27.20
CA SER A 218 14.21 3.33 27.60
C SER A 218 14.34 2.27 26.50
N ALA A 219 14.54 1.01 26.89
CA ALA A 219 14.54 -0.13 25.97
C ALA A 219 13.17 -0.36 25.30
N TYR A 220 12.10 0.29 25.80
CA TYR A 220 10.74 0.20 25.27
C TYR A 220 10.37 1.35 24.32
N VAL A 221 11.31 2.23 23.96
CA VAL A 221 11.03 3.34 23.02
C VAL A 221 10.58 2.81 21.67
N GLU A 222 11.29 1.84 21.09
CA GLU A 222 10.89 1.24 19.79
C GLU A 222 9.49 0.60 19.88
N GLU A 223 9.20 -0.15 20.95
CA GLU A 223 7.86 -0.75 21.14
C GLU A 223 6.76 0.31 21.25
N ALA A 224 7.04 1.43 21.93
CA ALA A 224 6.11 2.56 22.00
C ALA A 224 5.92 3.23 20.64
N GLU A 225 7.00 3.43 19.89
CA GLU A 225 6.98 4.03 18.57
C GLU A 225 6.24 3.16 17.53
N ASP A 226 6.39 1.84 17.60
CA ASP A 226 5.61 0.86 16.83
C ASP A 226 4.12 0.94 17.17
N ALA A 227 3.78 1.08 18.46
CA ALA A 227 2.40 1.23 18.88
C ALA A 227 1.79 2.54 18.35
N ILE A 228 2.53 3.66 18.40
CA ILE A 228 2.12 4.94 17.81
C ILE A 228 1.84 4.78 16.32
N TYR A 229 2.75 4.15 15.57
CA TYR A 229 2.58 3.95 14.13
C TYR A 229 1.32 3.12 13.82
N ARG A 230 1.16 1.97 14.48
CA ARG A 230 0.01 1.08 14.29
C ARG A 230 -1.33 1.75 14.64
N LEU A 231 -1.38 2.49 15.75
CA LEU A 231 -2.59 3.16 16.22
C LEU A 231 -2.95 4.41 15.40
N SER A 232 -1.94 5.08 14.84
CA SER A 232 -2.13 6.24 13.96
C SER A 232 -2.52 5.86 12.53
N THR A 233 -2.28 4.61 12.12
CA THR A 233 -2.51 4.12 10.74
C THR A 233 -3.35 2.82 10.69
N PRO A 234 -4.52 2.77 11.35
CA PRO A 234 -5.30 1.53 11.48
C PRO A 234 -5.80 0.99 10.14
N HIS A 235 -6.03 1.85 9.15
CA HIS A 235 -6.52 1.48 7.83
C HIS A 235 -5.44 1.62 6.75
N ARG A 236 -4.25 2.11 7.11
CA ARG A 236 -3.13 2.36 6.20
C ARG A 236 -3.52 3.19 4.97
N THR A 237 -4.40 4.17 5.16
CA THR A 237 -4.75 5.09 4.07
C THR A 237 -3.62 6.08 3.81
N THR A 238 -3.56 6.64 2.61
CA THR A 238 -2.56 7.66 2.25
C THR A 238 -2.61 8.86 3.21
N SER A 239 -3.81 9.29 3.63
CA SER A 239 -4.00 10.39 4.58
C SER A 239 -3.49 10.06 5.97
N GLU A 240 -3.74 8.84 6.47
CA GLU A 240 -3.26 8.40 7.79
C GLU A 240 -1.74 8.33 7.82
N ILE A 241 -1.13 7.71 6.81
CA ILE A 241 0.32 7.54 6.73
C ILE A 241 1.03 8.89 6.58
N ALA A 242 0.52 9.77 5.70
CA ALA A 242 1.06 11.12 5.55
C ALA A 242 0.94 11.94 6.85
N ALA A 243 -0.18 11.82 7.58
CA ALA A 243 -0.35 12.47 8.88
C ALA A 243 0.63 11.92 9.92
N PHE A 244 0.85 10.60 9.97
CA PHE A 244 1.83 9.97 10.85
C PHE A 244 3.25 10.49 10.59
N ILE A 245 3.71 10.47 9.33
CA ILE A 245 5.04 10.94 8.92
C ILE A 245 5.25 12.39 9.35
N LYS A 246 4.25 13.25 9.11
CA LYS A 246 4.31 14.67 9.47
C LYS A 246 4.27 14.90 10.98
N GLY A 247 3.50 14.10 11.71
CA GLY A 247 3.34 14.20 13.17
C GLY A 247 4.53 13.65 13.96
N HIS A 248 5.22 12.64 13.41
CA HIS A 248 6.24 11.86 14.11
C HIS A 248 7.55 11.73 13.32
N PRO A 249 8.18 12.82 12.85
CA PRO A 249 9.29 12.76 11.90
C PRO A 249 10.55 12.03 12.40
N THR A 250 10.67 11.82 13.72
CA THR A 250 11.81 11.13 14.35
C THR A 250 11.53 9.68 14.70
N ASN A 251 10.29 9.21 14.55
CA ASN A 251 9.91 7.84 14.88
C ASN A 251 10.62 6.86 13.93
N HIS A 252 11.17 5.76 14.47
CA HIS A 252 11.94 4.79 13.70
C HIS A 252 11.17 4.14 12.54
N ASN A 253 9.83 4.16 12.56
CA ASN A 253 8.98 3.65 11.48
C ASN A 253 8.79 4.62 10.30
N VAL A 254 9.25 5.88 10.40
CA VAL A 254 9.07 6.88 9.32
C VAL A 254 9.64 6.43 7.96
N PRO A 255 10.84 5.83 7.87
CA PRO A 255 11.34 5.22 6.64
C PRO A 255 10.37 4.23 5.99
N ASP A 256 9.79 3.32 6.77
CA ASP A 256 8.86 2.32 6.27
C ASP A 256 7.50 2.93 5.92
N ALA A 257 7.02 3.87 6.73
CA ALA A 257 5.82 4.65 6.43
C ALA A 257 5.95 5.39 5.09
N TRP A 258 7.12 5.98 4.79
CA TRP A 258 7.39 6.61 3.49
C TRP A 258 7.28 5.62 2.33
N ARG A 259 7.85 4.41 2.47
CA ARG A 259 7.76 3.38 1.43
C ARG A 259 6.34 2.89 1.24
N VAL A 260 5.59 2.65 2.32
CA VAL A 260 4.17 2.28 2.24
C VAL A 260 3.38 3.38 1.54
N LEU A 261 3.59 4.65 1.91
CA LEU A 261 2.92 5.77 1.24
C LEU A 261 3.26 5.79 -0.25
N TYR A 262 4.53 5.67 -0.62
CA TYR A 262 4.96 5.63 -2.01
C TYR A 262 4.31 4.47 -2.79
N GLU A 263 4.33 3.25 -2.24
CA GLU A 263 3.70 2.07 -2.85
C GLU A 263 2.20 2.26 -3.12
N LEU A 264 1.48 2.91 -2.21
CA LEU A 264 0.05 3.22 -2.39
C LEU A 264 -0.20 4.20 -3.56
N TYR A 265 0.74 5.09 -3.86
CA TYR A 265 0.66 5.97 -5.03
C TYR A 265 1.10 5.27 -6.32
N THR A 266 2.04 4.33 -6.24
CA THR A 266 2.77 3.82 -7.42
C THR A 266 2.53 2.36 -7.72
N LYS A 267 1.45 1.73 -7.21
CA LYS A 267 1.10 0.33 -7.52
C LYS A 267 1.11 0.03 -9.03
N GLN A 268 0.62 0.96 -9.84
CA GLN A 268 0.63 0.88 -11.31
C GLN A 268 1.97 1.17 -11.98
N LEU A 269 2.94 1.71 -11.24
CA LEU A 269 4.25 2.12 -11.71
C LEU A 269 4.19 2.99 -12.99
N SER A 270 3.50 4.12 -12.92
CA SER A 270 3.40 5.08 -14.03
C SER A 270 4.21 6.36 -13.75
N ALA A 271 4.76 6.95 -14.81
CA ALA A 271 5.54 8.19 -14.70
C ALA A 271 4.70 9.34 -14.11
N ASP A 272 3.41 9.41 -14.46
CA ASP A 272 2.47 10.41 -13.94
C ASP A 272 2.21 10.23 -12.43
N ALA A 273 2.04 8.99 -11.96
CA ALA A 273 1.85 8.70 -10.55
C ALA A 273 3.08 9.07 -9.72
N ILE A 274 4.28 8.72 -10.20
CA ILE A 274 5.56 9.07 -9.55
C ILE A 274 5.74 10.59 -9.52
N THR A 275 5.46 11.28 -10.63
CA THR A 275 5.56 12.75 -10.71
C THR A 275 4.57 13.45 -9.78
N ARG A 276 3.33 12.93 -9.69
CA ARG A 276 2.32 13.44 -8.75
C ARG A 276 2.76 13.25 -7.30
N PHE A 277 3.23 12.05 -6.95
CA PHE A 277 3.74 11.75 -5.62
C PHE A 277 4.86 12.72 -5.22
N LEU A 278 5.86 12.92 -6.08
CA LEU A 278 6.97 13.83 -5.79
C LEU A 278 6.53 15.29 -5.66
N LYS A 279 5.50 15.70 -6.40
CA LYS A 279 4.92 17.04 -6.29
C LYS A 279 4.21 17.24 -4.94
N GLU A 280 3.53 16.22 -4.44
CA GLU A 280 2.77 16.25 -3.18
C GLU A 280 3.67 16.00 -1.96
N HIS A 281 4.76 15.26 -2.14
CA HIS A 281 5.71 14.84 -1.12
C HIS A 281 7.17 15.11 -1.55
N PRO A 282 7.58 16.38 -1.72
CA PRO A 282 8.94 16.74 -2.13
C PRO A 282 10.03 16.33 -1.12
N GLU A 283 9.65 16.02 0.12
CA GLU A 283 10.52 15.59 1.21
C GLU A 283 10.84 14.08 1.20
N TYR A 284 10.33 13.31 0.23
CA TYR A 284 10.55 11.87 0.13
C TYR A 284 12.05 11.52 0.10
N PRO A 285 12.56 10.69 1.04
CA PRO A 285 14.00 10.51 1.21
C PRO A 285 14.64 9.52 0.22
N PHE A 286 13.87 8.63 -0.41
CA PHE A 286 14.41 7.53 -1.24
C PHE A 286 14.46 7.86 -2.74
N MET A 287 15.17 8.93 -3.09
CA MET A 287 15.21 9.44 -4.47
C MET A 287 15.82 8.45 -5.48
N GLU A 288 16.80 7.65 -5.06
CA GLU A 288 17.40 6.62 -5.94
C GLU A 288 16.40 5.53 -6.33
N GLU A 289 15.62 5.04 -5.35
CA GLU A 289 14.53 4.06 -5.57
C GLU A 289 13.48 4.65 -6.53
N LEU A 290 13.06 5.90 -6.28
CA LEU A 290 12.08 6.61 -7.11
C LEU A 290 12.56 6.79 -8.56
N MET A 291 13.83 7.17 -8.77
CA MET A 291 14.38 7.33 -10.12
C MET A 291 14.46 5.99 -10.87
N ALA A 292 14.78 4.88 -10.18
CA ALA A 292 14.78 3.55 -10.78
C ALA A 292 13.38 3.15 -11.26
N ASP A 293 12.37 3.42 -10.46
CA ASP A 293 10.97 3.22 -10.81
C ASP A 293 10.51 4.11 -11.96
N TYR A 294 10.90 5.40 -11.96
CA TYR A 294 10.58 6.32 -13.03
C TYR A 294 11.16 5.86 -14.38
N ASN A 295 12.41 5.36 -14.36
CA ASN A 295 13.03 4.80 -15.55
C ASN A 295 12.29 3.56 -16.05
N THR A 296 11.88 2.68 -15.15
CA THR A 296 11.07 1.49 -15.47
C THR A 296 9.71 1.87 -16.04
N ALA A 297 9.02 2.83 -15.42
CA ALA A 297 7.73 3.36 -15.85
C ALA A 297 7.79 4.01 -17.24
N SER A 298 8.96 4.52 -17.62
CA SER A 298 9.21 5.20 -18.91
C SER A 298 9.58 4.24 -20.04
N LEU A 299 9.77 2.94 -19.77
CA LEU A 299 10.08 1.96 -20.81
C LEU A 299 8.91 1.79 -21.79
N VAL A 300 9.24 1.67 -23.07
CA VAL A 300 8.35 1.08 -24.08
C VAL A 300 8.62 -0.41 -24.08
N LEU A 301 7.60 -1.19 -23.79
CA LEU A 301 7.67 -2.64 -23.65
C LEU A 301 6.89 -3.30 -24.78
N HIS A 302 7.52 -4.26 -25.44
CA HIS A 302 6.92 -5.02 -26.52
C HIS A 302 6.68 -6.48 -26.07
N PRO A 303 5.49 -7.05 -26.33
CA PRO A 303 5.25 -8.48 -26.09
C PRO A 303 6.24 -9.34 -26.86
N PHE A 304 6.81 -10.35 -26.20
CA PHE A 304 7.64 -11.36 -26.87
C PHE A 304 7.27 -12.76 -26.40
N ARG A 305 7.65 -13.76 -27.20
CA ARG A 305 7.42 -15.17 -26.90
C ARG A 305 8.74 -15.91 -26.72
N HIS A 306 8.81 -16.74 -25.69
CA HIS A 306 9.92 -17.66 -25.45
C HIS A 306 9.38 -18.98 -24.87
N GLN A 307 9.73 -20.11 -25.49
CA GLN A 307 9.26 -21.44 -25.10
C GLN A 307 7.73 -21.55 -24.99
N GLY A 308 7.00 -20.89 -25.90
CA GLY A 308 5.54 -20.90 -25.92
C GLY A 308 4.86 -20.04 -24.86
N LYS A 309 5.62 -19.31 -24.03
CA LYS A 309 5.11 -18.35 -23.05
C LYS A 309 5.42 -16.93 -23.46
N TRP A 310 4.61 -15.99 -22.96
CA TRP A 310 4.69 -14.57 -23.27
C TRP A 310 5.28 -13.78 -22.10
N GLY A 311 6.09 -12.77 -22.45
CA GLY A 311 6.69 -11.78 -21.55
C GLY A 311 6.87 -10.45 -22.26
N TYR A 312 7.72 -9.58 -21.73
CA TYR A 312 8.02 -8.27 -22.35
C TYR A 312 9.51 -7.96 -22.45
N ILE A 313 9.90 -7.42 -23.60
CA ILE A 313 11.23 -6.89 -23.89
C ILE A 313 11.18 -5.36 -24.01
N ASP A 314 12.29 -4.69 -23.74
CA ASP A 314 12.42 -3.26 -24.04
C ASP A 314 12.81 -2.99 -25.50
N GLY A 315 12.93 -1.70 -25.84
CA GLY A 315 13.34 -1.26 -27.17
C GLY A 315 14.78 -1.65 -27.58
N ASP A 316 15.59 -2.22 -26.69
CA ASP A 316 16.89 -2.78 -27.03
C ASP A 316 16.88 -4.31 -27.12
N GLY A 317 15.69 -4.91 -26.96
CA GLY A 317 15.47 -6.35 -27.05
C GLY A 317 15.83 -7.11 -25.78
N LEU A 318 16.09 -6.39 -24.68
CA LEU A 318 16.38 -7.01 -23.40
C LEU A 318 15.08 -7.42 -22.71
N GLU A 319 15.02 -8.66 -22.25
CA GLU A 319 13.91 -9.16 -21.43
C GLU A 319 13.79 -8.36 -20.13
N ARG A 320 12.64 -7.72 -19.92
CA ARG A 320 12.31 -6.96 -18.71
C ARG A 320 11.29 -7.68 -17.84
N ILE A 321 10.34 -8.36 -18.47
CA ILE A 321 9.33 -9.18 -17.80
C ILE A 321 9.42 -10.58 -18.39
N LYS A 322 9.63 -11.57 -17.51
CA LYS A 322 9.87 -12.96 -17.93
C LYS A 322 8.72 -13.54 -18.72
N ALA A 323 9.04 -14.40 -19.68
CA ALA A 323 8.06 -15.15 -20.44
C ALA A 323 7.44 -16.28 -19.61
N ILE A 324 6.36 -15.99 -18.89
CA ILE A 324 5.66 -16.96 -18.02
C ILE A 324 4.15 -17.03 -18.29
N TYR A 325 3.60 -16.10 -19.05
CA TYR A 325 2.16 -15.98 -19.31
C TYR A 325 1.74 -16.81 -20.54
N ASP A 326 0.50 -17.28 -20.58
CA ASP A 326 -0.06 -17.99 -21.75
C ASP A 326 -0.41 -17.04 -22.89
N TRP A 327 -0.77 -15.80 -22.57
CA TRP A 327 -0.96 -14.70 -23.50
C TRP A 327 -0.82 -13.38 -22.75
N VAL A 328 -0.54 -12.31 -23.49
CA VAL A 328 -0.43 -10.95 -22.97
C VAL A 328 -0.95 -9.94 -23.99
N GLU A 329 -1.40 -8.78 -23.52
CA GLU A 329 -1.69 -7.63 -24.36
C GLU A 329 -0.56 -6.57 -24.33
N PRO A 330 -0.46 -5.68 -25.34
CA PRO A 330 0.44 -4.53 -25.25
C PRO A 330 0.12 -3.63 -24.04
N PHE A 331 1.15 -3.02 -23.46
CA PHE A 331 0.95 -2.04 -22.39
C PHE A 331 0.12 -0.85 -22.87
N ARG A 332 -0.94 -0.52 -22.14
CA ARG A 332 -1.71 0.71 -22.29
C ARG A 332 -1.57 1.55 -21.02
N GLY A 333 -0.87 2.67 -21.14
CA GLY A 333 -0.46 3.46 -19.97
C GLY A 333 0.53 2.70 -19.09
N GLY A 334 0.17 2.46 -17.82
CA GLY A 334 1.02 1.78 -16.83
C GLY A 334 0.80 0.27 -16.70
N GLN A 335 -0.25 -0.28 -17.33
CA GLN A 335 -0.67 -1.68 -17.12
C GLN A 335 -0.80 -2.46 -18.44
N ALA A 336 -0.74 -3.78 -18.34
CA ALA A 336 -1.08 -4.70 -19.42
C ALA A 336 -1.85 -5.91 -18.90
N LEU A 337 -2.80 -6.40 -19.69
CA LEU A 337 -3.53 -7.64 -19.41
C LEU A 337 -2.64 -8.86 -19.66
N VAL A 338 -2.70 -9.83 -18.75
CA VAL A 338 -1.97 -11.09 -18.84
C VAL A 338 -2.83 -12.27 -18.42
N GLY A 339 -2.60 -13.43 -19.05
CA GLY A 339 -3.34 -14.66 -18.77
C GLY A 339 -2.44 -15.82 -18.31
N ILE A 340 -2.93 -16.59 -17.33
CA ILE A 340 -2.35 -17.88 -16.92
C ILE A 340 -3.49 -18.91 -16.85
N GLY A 341 -3.47 -19.90 -17.74
CA GLY A 341 -4.62 -20.79 -17.96
C GLY A 341 -5.88 -19.99 -18.32
N ASP A 342 -6.97 -20.27 -17.61
CA ASP A 342 -8.26 -19.58 -17.77
C ASP A 342 -8.40 -18.39 -16.78
N ARG A 343 -7.29 -17.82 -16.33
CA ARG A 343 -7.26 -16.72 -15.35
C ARG A 343 -6.59 -15.49 -15.93
N VAL A 344 -7.16 -14.33 -15.64
CA VAL A 344 -6.76 -13.03 -16.16
C VAL A 344 -6.49 -12.08 -14.99
N GLY A 345 -5.50 -11.22 -15.19
CA GLY A 345 -5.16 -10.11 -14.31
C GLY A 345 -4.38 -9.06 -15.09
N THR A 346 -3.80 -8.10 -14.37
CA THR A 346 -2.95 -7.07 -14.97
C THR A 346 -1.61 -6.99 -14.26
N ILE A 347 -0.59 -6.58 -15.01
CA ILE A 347 0.74 -6.28 -14.46
C ILE A 347 1.15 -4.86 -14.78
N ASN A 348 2.02 -4.31 -13.94
CA ASN A 348 2.72 -3.05 -14.22
C ASN A 348 4.02 -3.28 -15.02
N LYS A 349 4.73 -2.19 -15.34
CA LYS A 349 5.98 -2.24 -16.12
C LYS A 349 7.19 -2.89 -15.43
N SER A 350 7.12 -3.18 -14.13
CA SER A 350 8.12 -4.03 -13.45
C SER A 350 7.74 -5.52 -13.47
N GLY A 351 6.56 -5.86 -13.99
CA GLY A 351 6.03 -7.21 -14.02
C GLY A 351 5.31 -7.64 -12.74
N LYS A 352 5.04 -6.71 -11.82
CA LYS A 352 4.27 -6.98 -10.60
C LYS A 352 2.77 -6.93 -10.93
N GLU A 353 2.01 -7.88 -10.38
CA GLU A 353 0.54 -7.89 -10.48
C GLU A 353 -0.04 -6.63 -9.82
N VAL A 354 -0.96 -5.97 -10.54
CA VAL A 354 -1.75 -4.83 -10.04
C VAL A 354 -3.16 -5.33 -9.73
N ILE A 355 -3.80 -5.97 -10.71
CA ILE A 355 -4.99 -6.80 -10.53
C ILE A 355 -4.53 -8.25 -10.56
N ASP A 356 -4.71 -8.96 -9.45
CA ASP A 356 -4.28 -10.37 -9.30
C ASP A 356 -4.80 -11.25 -10.44
N VAL A 357 -3.97 -12.20 -10.91
CA VAL A 357 -4.35 -13.15 -11.98
C VAL A 357 -5.26 -14.25 -11.44
N GLN A 358 -6.51 -13.90 -11.14
CA GLN A 358 -7.49 -14.79 -10.51
C GLN A 358 -8.91 -14.69 -11.09
N TYR A 359 -9.15 -13.78 -12.02
CA TYR A 359 -10.46 -13.50 -12.59
C TYR A 359 -10.67 -14.32 -13.87
N ASP A 360 -11.94 -14.61 -14.19
CA ASP A 360 -12.30 -15.22 -15.48
C ASP A 360 -12.21 -14.18 -16.61
N GLU A 361 -12.54 -12.92 -16.31
CA GLU A 361 -12.46 -11.78 -17.22
C GLU A 361 -12.07 -10.50 -16.47
N VAL A 362 -11.27 -9.64 -17.11
CA VAL A 362 -10.94 -8.29 -16.64
C VAL A 362 -11.13 -7.33 -17.81
N GLN A 363 -12.00 -6.33 -17.66
CA GLN A 363 -12.23 -5.30 -18.68
C GLN A 363 -11.25 -4.13 -18.55
N GLU A 364 -11.09 -3.36 -19.63
CA GLU A 364 -10.21 -2.19 -19.66
C GLU A 364 -10.64 -1.14 -18.62
N LEU A 365 -9.67 -0.43 -18.04
CA LEU A 365 -9.96 0.59 -17.03
C LEU A 365 -10.70 1.79 -17.66
N VAL A 366 -11.89 2.08 -17.16
CA VAL A 366 -12.68 3.27 -17.51
C VAL A 366 -12.89 4.11 -16.24
N GLU A 367 -12.61 5.42 -16.30
CA GLU A 367 -12.66 6.33 -15.14
C GLU A 367 -11.86 5.85 -13.91
N GLY A 368 -10.82 5.03 -14.10
CA GLY A 368 -10.00 4.48 -13.02
C GLY A 368 -10.62 3.27 -12.30
N LEU A 369 -11.60 2.62 -12.93
CA LEU A 369 -12.28 1.41 -12.46
C LEU A 369 -12.20 0.32 -13.55
N ALA A 370 -12.05 -0.94 -13.15
CA ALA A 370 -12.12 -2.09 -14.04
C ALA A 370 -13.22 -3.06 -13.58
N THR A 371 -14.07 -3.48 -14.50
CA THR A 371 -15.03 -4.55 -14.26
C THR A 371 -14.31 -5.89 -14.27
N VAL A 372 -14.57 -6.72 -13.26
CA VAL A 372 -13.96 -8.05 -13.12
C VAL A 372 -15.04 -9.11 -12.95
N GLU A 373 -14.84 -10.28 -13.55
CA GLU A 373 -15.74 -11.42 -13.41
C GLU A 373 -15.03 -12.58 -12.73
N ARG A 374 -15.73 -13.24 -11.79
CA ARG A 374 -15.32 -14.52 -11.23
C ARG A 374 -16.52 -15.40 -10.93
N SER A 375 -16.50 -16.62 -11.46
CA SER A 375 -17.53 -17.66 -11.27
C SER A 375 -18.93 -17.18 -11.65
N GLY A 376 -19.06 -16.44 -12.77
CA GLY A 376 -20.33 -15.91 -13.26
C GLY A 376 -20.88 -14.74 -12.43
N LYS A 377 -20.02 -14.08 -11.65
CA LYS A 377 -20.36 -12.89 -10.84
C LYS A 377 -19.42 -11.75 -11.15
N VAL A 378 -20.02 -10.59 -11.36
CA VAL A 378 -19.35 -9.37 -11.76
C VAL A 378 -19.23 -8.43 -10.56
N GLY A 379 -18.03 -7.86 -10.41
CA GLY A 379 -17.70 -6.80 -9.48
C GLY A 379 -16.82 -5.75 -10.15
N VAL A 380 -16.31 -4.81 -9.36
CA VAL A 380 -15.46 -3.73 -9.86
C VAL A 380 -14.27 -3.58 -8.93
N VAL A 381 -13.08 -3.51 -9.52
CA VAL A 381 -11.87 -3.12 -8.81
C VAL A 381 -11.46 -1.72 -9.22
N ASP A 382 -10.80 -1.01 -8.33
CA ASP A 382 -10.18 0.25 -8.69
C ASP A 382 -8.91 0.03 -9.52
N HIS A 383 -8.30 1.14 -9.92
CA HIS A 383 -7.07 1.16 -10.69
C HIS A 383 -5.86 0.52 -9.98
N ASN A 384 -5.96 0.27 -8.68
CA ASN A 384 -4.98 -0.46 -7.87
C ASN A 384 -5.36 -1.95 -7.74
N GLY A 385 -6.49 -2.40 -8.25
CA GLY A 385 -6.96 -3.78 -8.10
C GLY A 385 -7.67 -4.05 -6.78
N ASP A 386 -7.96 -3.03 -5.99
CA ASP A 386 -8.71 -3.15 -4.75
C ASP A 386 -10.22 -3.17 -5.06
N ILE A 387 -11.01 -4.02 -4.39
CA ILE A 387 -12.45 -4.17 -4.66
C ILE A 387 -13.19 -2.86 -4.31
N ALA A 388 -13.73 -2.20 -5.33
CA ALA A 388 -14.61 -1.04 -5.21
C ALA A 388 -16.09 -1.44 -5.13
N ILE A 389 -16.47 -2.51 -5.84
CA ILE A 389 -17.82 -3.10 -5.83
C ILE A 389 -17.71 -4.61 -5.74
N GLU A 390 -18.35 -5.18 -4.73
CA GLU A 390 -18.39 -6.63 -4.49
C GLU A 390 -18.91 -7.43 -5.70
N MET A 391 -18.32 -8.61 -5.93
CA MET A 391 -18.67 -9.53 -7.01
C MET A 391 -19.96 -10.29 -6.72
N VAL A 392 -21.10 -9.59 -6.74
CA VAL A 392 -22.43 -10.16 -6.46
C VAL A 392 -23.43 -9.98 -7.60
N TYR A 393 -23.06 -9.20 -8.62
CA TYR A 393 -23.93 -8.83 -9.73
C TYR A 393 -23.82 -9.85 -10.87
N ALA A 394 -24.86 -9.98 -11.68
CA ALA A 394 -24.81 -10.79 -12.89
C ALA A 394 -24.14 -10.02 -14.05
N GLU A 395 -24.19 -8.69 -13.99
CA GLU A 395 -23.64 -7.80 -15.01
C GLU A 395 -23.44 -6.41 -14.37
N ILE A 396 -22.40 -5.69 -14.77
CA ILE A 396 -22.20 -4.27 -14.50
C ILE A 396 -21.74 -3.62 -15.81
N GLY A 397 -22.41 -2.55 -16.22
CA GLY A 397 -22.05 -1.79 -17.41
C GLY A 397 -20.86 -0.85 -17.20
N GLU A 398 -20.45 -0.16 -18.26
CA GLU A 398 -19.43 0.88 -18.17
C GLU A 398 -19.87 2.04 -17.26
N PHE A 399 -18.93 2.57 -16.48
CA PHE A 399 -19.15 3.78 -15.72
C PHE A 399 -19.20 5.00 -16.64
N SER A 400 -20.20 5.85 -16.41
CA SER A 400 -20.29 7.19 -16.98
C SER A 400 -20.83 8.16 -15.94
N ASP A 401 -20.13 9.29 -15.75
CA ASP A 401 -20.46 10.29 -14.73
C ASP A 401 -20.59 9.65 -13.33
N GLY A 402 -19.70 8.69 -13.02
CA GLY A 402 -19.65 7.99 -11.73
C GLY A 402 -20.79 7.00 -11.46
N ARG A 403 -21.55 6.60 -12.48
CA ARG A 403 -22.65 5.63 -12.37
C ARG A 403 -22.55 4.53 -13.42
N ALA A 404 -22.98 3.33 -13.08
CA ALA A 404 -23.12 2.21 -14.01
C ALA A 404 -24.46 1.51 -13.76
N TYR A 405 -25.05 0.93 -14.81
CA TYR A 405 -26.14 -0.01 -14.60
C TYR A 405 -25.57 -1.31 -14.01
N ALA A 406 -26.39 -2.04 -13.26
CA ALA A 406 -26.05 -3.37 -12.80
C ALA A 406 -27.28 -4.27 -12.86
N ALA A 407 -27.04 -5.57 -13.04
CA ALA A 407 -28.07 -6.60 -13.00
C ALA A 407 -27.99 -7.41 -11.70
N LYS A 408 -29.10 -7.47 -10.96
CA LYS A 408 -29.24 -8.29 -9.75
C LYS A 408 -30.62 -8.93 -9.74
N GLU A 409 -30.67 -10.24 -9.50
CA GLU A 409 -31.93 -11.00 -9.42
C GLU A 409 -32.83 -10.83 -10.66
N GLY A 410 -32.24 -10.71 -11.85
CA GLY A 410 -32.96 -10.58 -13.13
C GLY A 410 -33.57 -9.20 -13.38
N LYS A 411 -33.22 -8.18 -12.59
CA LYS A 411 -33.61 -6.79 -12.80
C LYS A 411 -32.40 -5.89 -12.87
N TYR A 412 -32.56 -4.77 -13.59
CA TYR A 412 -31.56 -3.73 -13.75
C TYR A 412 -31.86 -2.55 -12.83
N GLY A 413 -30.79 -2.03 -12.23
CA GLY A 413 -30.75 -0.80 -11.44
C GLY A 413 -29.43 -0.08 -11.72
N PHE A 414 -29.13 0.97 -10.96
CA PHE A 414 -27.90 1.74 -11.14
C PHE A 414 -27.13 1.88 -9.84
N LEU A 415 -25.81 1.73 -9.92
CA LEU A 415 -24.86 1.86 -8.83
C LEU A 415 -24.02 3.12 -9.02
N ASN A 416 -23.56 3.70 -7.92
CA ASN A 416 -22.43 4.64 -7.96
C ASN A 416 -21.09 3.88 -7.95
N ALA A 417 -19.98 4.58 -8.17
CA ALA A 417 -18.62 4.05 -8.16
C ALA A 417 -18.17 3.34 -6.86
N ARG A 418 -18.94 3.44 -5.77
CA ARG A 418 -18.70 2.74 -4.49
C ARG A 418 -19.70 1.60 -4.25
N GLY A 419 -20.46 1.20 -5.27
CA GLY A 419 -21.44 0.12 -5.18
C GLY A 419 -22.76 0.50 -4.49
N GLY A 420 -22.96 1.77 -4.14
CA GLY A 420 -24.22 2.24 -3.57
C GLY A 420 -25.31 2.27 -4.64
N VAL A 421 -26.45 1.63 -4.38
CA VAL A 421 -27.62 1.64 -5.27
C VAL A 421 -28.22 3.05 -5.31
N VAL A 422 -28.10 3.72 -6.46
CA VAL A 422 -28.66 5.06 -6.69
C VAL A 422 -30.03 5.01 -7.35
N ILE A 423 -30.28 3.99 -8.17
CA ILE A 423 -31.60 3.71 -8.75
C ILE A 423 -31.93 2.23 -8.51
N PRO A 424 -33.07 1.89 -7.87
CA PRO A 424 -33.40 0.52 -7.51
C PRO A 424 -33.43 -0.45 -8.69
N PHE A 425 -33.15 -1.73 -8.41
CA PHE A 425 -33.29 -2.83 -9.37
C PHE A 425 -34.77 -3.10 -9.68
N GLN A 426 -35.29 -2.49 -10.73
CA GLN A 426 -36.70 -2.58 -11.09
C GLN A 426 -36.98 -2.66 -12.61
N TYR A 427 -35.96 -2.45 -13.43
CA TYR A 427 -36.07 -2.45 -14.89
C TYR A 427 -35.76 -3.83 -15.46
N ASP A 428 -36.35 -4.15 -16.61
CA ASP A 428 -36.07 -5.39 -17.34
C ASP A 428 -34.73 -5.31 -18.09
N LEU A 429 -34.38 -4.12 -18.58
CA LEU A 429 -33.09 -3.78 -19.20
C LEU A 429 -32.72 -2.34 -18.88
N ALA A 430 -31.43 -2.03 -18.91
CA ALA A 430 -30.91 -0.67 -18.80
C ALA A 430 -29.66 -0.48 -19.67
N SER A 431 -29.48 0.72 -20.23
CA SER A 431 -28.24 1.14 -20.89
C SER A 431 -27.36 1.98 -19.97
N SER A 432 -26.10 2.18 -20.34
CA SER A 432 -25.23 3.16 -19.69
C SER A 432 -25.82 4.57 -19.80
N PHE A 433 -25.44 5.42 -18.84
CA PHE A 433 -25.75 6.85 -18.90
C PHE A 433 -24.95 7.52 -20.01
N HIS A 434 -25.60 8.43 -20.73
CA HIS A 434 -24.94 9.36 -21.64
C HIS A 434 -25.57 10.75 -21.45
N LYS A 435 -24.75 11.75 -21.13
CA LYS A 435 -25.21 13.13 -20.84
C LYS A 435 -26.33 13.18 -19.78
N GLY A 436 -26.23 12.33 -18.76
CA GLY A 436 -27.20 12.25 -17.66
C GLY A 436 -28.53 11.54 -17.96
N LEU A 437 -28.65 10.87 -19.12
CA LEU A 437 -29.84 10.09 -19.49
C LEU A 437 -29.48 8.62 -19.72
N ALA A 438 -30.36 7.72 -19.29
CA ALA A 438 -30.24 6.29 -19.55
C ALA A 438 -31.55 5.73 -20.13
N VAL A 439 -31.44 4.87 -21.14
CA VAL A 439 -32.60 4.12 -21.66
C VAL A 439 -32.85 2.95 -20.74
N VAL A 440 -34.11 2.77 -20.36
CA VAL A 440 -34.55 1.67 -19.50
C VAL A 440 -35.76 0.98 -20.13
N GLU A 441 -35.87 -0.32 -19.96
CA GLU A 441 -37.04 -1.10 -20.36
C GLU A 441 -37.83 -1.53 -19.13
N LYS A 442 -39.17 -1.42 -19.22
CA LYS A 442 -40.08 -1.94 -18.21
C LYS A 442 -41.33 -2.46 -18.88
N ASP A 443 -41.72 -3.68 -18.57
CA ASP A 443 -42.91 -4.36 -19.07
C ASP A 443 -42.95 -4.41 -20.62
N GLY A 444 -41.78 -4.57 -21.26
CA GLY A 444 -41.63 -4.70 -22.71
C GLY A 444 -41.65 -3.39 -23.51
N ALA A 445 -41.61 -2.24 -22.84
CA ALA A 445 -41.52 -0.93 -23.47
C ALA A 445 -40.32 -0.14 -22.96
N SER A 446 -39.66 0.60 -23.86
CA SER A 446 -38.53 1.48 -23.56
C SER A 446 -39.01 2.87 -23.13
N GLY A 447 -38.34 3.41 -22.12
CA GLY A 447 -38.43 4.78 -21.63
C GLY A 447 -37.03 5.32 -21.32
N VAL A 448 -36.96 6.53 -20.78
CA VAL A 448 -35.69 7.20 -20.46
C VAL A 448 -35.80 7.79 -19.07
N VAL A 449 -34.75 7.56 -18.26
CA VAL A 449 -34.64 8.12 -16.92
C VAL A 449 -33.46 9.08 -16.83
N ASP A 450 -33.59 10.07 -15.94
CA ASP A 450 -32.49 10.94 -15.57
C ASP A 450 -31.57 10.28 -14.53
N THR A 451 -30.54 11.01 -14.10
CA THR A 451 -29.58 10.54 -13.08
C THR A 451 -30.15 10.30 -11.68
N ASN A 452 -31.37 10.78 -11.40
CA ASN A 452 -32.11 10.54 -10.16
C ASN A 452 -33.08 9.36 -10.29
N GLY A 453 -33.22 8.79 -11.50
CA GLY A 453 -34.18 7.75 -11.81
C GLY A 453 -35.58 8.28 -12.13
N GLU A 454 -35.74 9.60 -12.32
CA GLU A 454 -37.00 10.20 -12.75
C GLU A 454 -37.25 9.91 -14.23
N LEU A 455 -38.47 9.48 -14.55
CA LEU A 455 -38.87 9.16 -15.92
C LEU A 455 -39.04 10.44 -16.74
N VAL A 456 -38.13 10.70 -17.68
CA VAL A 456 -38.19 11.86 -18.59
C VAL A 456 -38.85 11.52 -19.93
N VAL A 457 -38.76 10.26 -20.38
CA VAL A 457 -39.51 9.76 -21.53
C VAL A 457 -40.34 8.55 -21.08
N PRO A 458 -41.68 8.59 -21.22
CA PRO A 458 -42.54 7.48 -20.82
C PRO A 458 -42.24 6.16 -21.54
N PHE A 459 -42.56 5.04 -20.88
CA PHE A 459 -42.50 3.69 -21.45
C PHE A 459 -43.55 3.50 -22.55
N GLN A 460 -43.21 3.89 -23.79
CA GLN A 460 -44.15 3.88 -24.92
C GLN A 460 -43.53 3.52 -26.27
N TYR A 461 -42.23 3.23 -26.30
CA TYR A 461 -41.49 2.90 -27.50
C TYR A 461 -41.05 1.43 -27.47
N ASP A 462 -41.00 0.77 -28.61
CA ASP A 462 -40.46 -0.58 -28.73
C ASP A 462 -38.94 -0.60 -28.55
N TRP A 463 -38.30 0.53 -28.84
CA TRP A 463 -36.84 0.70 -28.79
C TRP A 463 -36.47 2.18 -28.83
N ILE A 464 -35.45 2.56 -28.06
CA ILE A 464 -34.81 3.88 -28.07
C ILE A 464 -33.31 3.64 -28.25
N GLU A 465 -32.68 4.32 -29.20
CA GLU A 465 -31.25 4.16 -29.50
C GLU A 465 -30.33 4.65 -28.38
N GLY A 466 -30.78 5.64 -27.61
CA GLY A 466 -29.99 6.33 -26.59
C GLY A 466 -29.54 7.72 -27.02
N PHE A 467 -28.90 8.45 -26.09
CA PHE A 467 -28.57 9.88 -26.21
C PHE A 467 -27.06 10.14 -26.25
N ALA A 468 -26.30 9.32 -26.99
CA ALA A 468 -24.93 9.66 -27.36
C ALA A 468 -24.87 11.02 -28.09
N ASN A 469 -25.95 11.39 -28.78
CA ASN A 469 -26.16 12.68 -29.43
C ASN A 469 -27.32 13.46 -28.77
N ASP A 470 -27.52 14.72 -29.17
CA ASP A 470 -28.54 15.60 -28.57
C ASP A 470 -30.00 15.22 -28.92
N VAL A 471 -30.19 14.20 -29.76
CA VAL A 471 -31.48 13.63 -30.16
C VAL A 471 -31.31 12.11 -30.26
N SER A 472 -32.42 11.37 -30.19
CA SER A 472 -32.40 9.90 -30.28
C SER A 472 -33.39 9.37 -31.31
N ARG A 473 -33.02 8.28 -31.97
CA ARG A 473 -33.89 7.54 -32.86
C ARG A 473 -34.76 6.62 -32.02
N VAL A 474 -36.04 6.59 -32.34
CA VAL A 474 -37.02 5.74 -31.64
C VAL A 474 -37.73 4.84 -32.62
N ARG A 475 -38.20 3.70 -32.12
CA ARG A 475 -39.10 2.82 -32.84
C ARG A 475 -40.39 2.64 -32.05
N LYS A 476 -41.52 2.78 -32.73
CA LYS A 476 -42.85 2.50 -32.20
C LYS A 476 -43.68 1.80 -33.27
N ASP A 477 -44.32 0.69 -32.91
CA ASP A 477 -45.09 -0.15 -33.83
C ASP A 477 -44.30 -0.51 -35.12
N GLY A 478 -43.00 -0.76 -34.98
CA GLY A 478 -42.11 -1.07 -36.10
C GLY A 478 -41.77 0.10 -37.05
N ARG A 479 -42.13 1.34 -36.70
CA ARG A 479 -41.83 2.57 -37.46
C ARG A 479 -40.85 3.46 -36.71
N PHE A 480 -40.03 4.20 -37.45
CA PHE A 480 -38.96 5.04 -36.90
C PHE A 480 -39.35 6.52 -36.81
N GLY A 481 -38.89 7.17 -35.75
CA GLY A 481 -39.01 8.60 -35.49
C GLY A 481 -37.75 9.16 -34.81
N ILE A 482 -37.80 10.43 -34.41
CA ILE A 482 -36.73 11.12 -33.68
C ILE A 482 -37.35 11.89 -32.53
N ILE A 483 -36.77 11.77 -31.34
CA ILE A 483 -37.15 12.54 -30.15
C ILE A 483 -35.98 13.36 -29.62
N GLY A 484 -36.31 14.44 -28.91
CA GLY A 484 -35.39 15.15 -28.03
C GLY A 484 -35.15 14.40 -26.70
N PRO A 485 -34.19 14.89 -25.89
CA PRO A 485 -33.78 14.27 -24.62
C PRO A 485 -34.91 14.15 -23.59
N PHE A 486 -35.89 15.04 -23.65
CA PHE A 486 -37.03 15.09 -22.72
C PHE A 486 -38.34 14.61 -23.37
N GLY A 487 -38.24 13.86 -24.47
CA GLY A 487 -39.39 13.24 -25.13
C GLY A 487 -40.12 14.11 -26.15
N ASP A 488 -39.61 15.31 -26.44
CA ASP A 488 -40.14 16.17 -27.51
C ASP A 488 -40.10 15.42 -28.85
N GLU A 489 -41.25 15.23 -29.49
CA GLU A 489 -41.31 14.54 -30.79
C GLU A 489 -40.82 15.49 -31.90
N LEU A 490 -39.61 15.25 -32.41
CA LEU A 490 -38.99 16.03 -33.49
C LEU A 490 -39.33 15.46 -34.87
N LEU A 491 -39.54 14.14 -34.94
CA LEU A 491 -40.04 13.44 -36.11
C LEU A 491 -40.95 12.29 -35.65
N PRO A 492 -42.24 12.27 -36.04
CA PRO A 492 -43.16 11.21 -35.66
C PRO A 492 -42.67 9.83 -36.09
N ALA A 493 -42.93 8.83 -35.24
CA ALA A 493 -42.58 7.43 -35.50
C ALA A 493 -43.49 6.78 -36.56
N VAL A 494 -43.43 7.26 -37.80
CA VAL A 494 -44.22 6.75 -38.95
C VAL A 494 -43.35 6.35 -40.13
N HIS A 495 -42.05 6.57 -40.06
CA HIS A 495 -41.11 6.37 -41.17
C HIS A 495 -40.59 4.94 -41.23
N LYS A 496 -40.32 4.45 -42.44
CA LYS A 496 -39.75 3.11 -42.63
C LYS A 496 -38.29 3.04 -42.18
N ALA A 497 -37.54 4.13 -42.37
CA ALA A 497 -36.14 4.22 -41.98
C ALA A 497 -35.72 5.67 -41.69
N VAL A 498 -34.86 5.83 -40.68
CA VAL A 498 -34.20 7.06 -40.27
C VAL A 498 -32.71 6.74 -40.07
N GLY A 499 -31.83 7.60 -40.57
CA GLY A 499 -30.36 7.43 -40.53
C GLY A 499 -29.82 7.33 -39.12
N ALA A 500 -28.57 6.85 -39.02
CA ALA A 500 -27.83 6.98 -37.77
C ALA A 500 -27.68 8.46 -37.39
N ILE A 501 -27.73 8.73 -36.10
CA ILE A 501 -27.50 10.06 -35.56
C ILE A 501 -25.99 10.13 -35.27
N GLY A 502 -25.25 10.81 -36.14
CA GLY A 502 -23.81 11.03 -35.99
C GLY A 502 -23.45 12.37 -36.62
N ASP A 503 -23.20 12.35 -37.92
CA ASP A 503 -23.02 13.57 -38.69
C ASP A 503 -24.37 14.16 -39.13
N MET A 504 -24.46 15.48 -39.05
CA MET A 504 -25.65 16.22 -39.44
C MET A 504 -25.57 16.72 -40.89
N PRO A 505 -26.71 16.86 -41.59
CA PRO A 505 -28.08 16.53 -41.16
C PRO A 505 -28.48 15.04 -41.29
N ILE A 506 -29.51 14.61 -40.57
CA ILE A 506 -29.96 13.21 -40.45
C ILE A 506 -30.78 12.80 -41.67
N LEU A 507 -30.41 11.68 -42.30
CA LEU A 507 -31.13 11.10 -43.44
C LEU A 507 -32.52 10.58 -43.01
N VAL A 508 -33.56 10.92 -43.76
CA VAL A 508 -34.91 10.37 -43.56
C VAL A 508 -35.49 9.86 -44.87
N VAL A 509 -35.96 8.61 -44.87
CA VAL A 509 -36.58 7.98 -46.02
C VAL A 509 -38.11 8.10 -45.95
N ARG A 510 -38.72 8.63 -47.00
CA ARG A 510 -40.17 8.72 -47.21
C ARG A 510 -40.54 8.14 -48.57
N GLY A 511 -41.10 6.94 -48.57
CA GLY A 511 -41.37 6.19 -49.81
C GLY A 511 -40.08 5.90 -50.56
N ASP A 512 -40.04 6.23 -51.84
CA ASP A 512 -38.86 6.06 -52.72
C ASP A 512 -37.97 7.31 -52.76
N SER A 513 -38.15 8.24 -51.82
CA SER A 513 -37.38 9.48 -51.75
C SER A 513 -36.82 9.72 -50.35
N CYS A 514 -35.76 10.51 -50.28
CA CYS A 514 -35.14 10.94 -49.03
C CYS A 514 -34.85 12.44 -49.01
N GLY A 515 -34.71 12.93 -47.79
CA GLY A 515 -34.24 14.28 -47.47
C GLY A 515 -33.51 14.24 -46.13
N TYR A 516 -33.19 15.42 -45.58
CA TYR A 516 -32.39 15.52 -44.37
C TYR A 516 -32.92 16.53 -43.36
N LEU A 517 -32.87 16.14 -42.08
CA LEU A 517 -33.33 16.93 -40.94
C LEU A 517 -32.15 17.46 -40.10
N ASN A 518 -32.30 18.66 -39.55
CA ASN A 518 -31.42 19.12 -38.47
C ASN A 518 -31.85 18.53 -37.11
N LYS A 519 -31.09 18.87 -36.05
CA LYS A 519 -31.34 18.40 -34.67
C LYS A 519 -32.65 18.96 -34.09
N GLN A 520 -33.24 19.96 -34.72
CA GLN A 520 -34.51 20.56 -34.32
C GLN A 520 -35.71 19.95 -35.07
N GLY A 521 -35.49 18.88 -35.85
CA GLY A 521 -36.55 18.22 -36.63
C GLY A 521 -36.98 19.00 -37.88
N GLN A 522 -36.21 20.00 -38.31
CA GLN A 522 -36.52 20.83 -39.49
C GLN A 522 -35.81 20.31 -40.74
N TRP A 523 -36.53 20.31 -41.87
CA TRP A 523 -36.00 19.95 -43.17
C TRP A 523 -35.02 21.02 -43.67
N VAL A 524 -33.73 20.82 -43.40
CA VAL A 524 -32.66 21.63 -44.01
C VAL A 524 -32.46 21.27 -45.48
N ILE A 525 -32.77 20.02 -45.84
CA ILE A 525 -32.78 19.54 -47.21
C ILE A 525 -34.11 18.82 -47.45
N PRO A 526 -35.04 19.41 -48.22
CA PRO A 526 -36.34 18.81 -48.49
C PRO A 526 -36.25 17.41 -49.10
N VAL A 527 -37.29 16.59 -48.91
CA VAL A 527 -37.40 15.26 -49.52
C VAL A 527 -37.49 15.40 -51.04
N ARG A 528 -36.38 15.14 -51.74
CA ARG A 528 -36.27 15.33 -53.20
C ARG A 528 -35.26 14.41 -53.89
N PHE A 529 -34.48 13.64 -53.14
CA PHE A 529 -33.51 12.70 -53.68
C PHE A 529 -34.07 11.29 -53.70
N GLU A 530 -33.59 10.44 -54.61
CA GLU A 530 -34.03 9.06 -54.71
C GLU A 530 -33.47 8.22 -53.54
N ALA A 531 -34.34 7.51 -52.83
CA ALA A 531 -33.96 6.58 -51.77
C ALA A 531 -33.70 5.19 -52.35
N ALA A 532 -32.66 5.07 -53.17
CA ALA A 532 -32.28 3.80 -53.79
C ALA A 532 -31.80 2.76 -52.76
N GLU A 533 -31.71 1.51 -53.20
CA GLU A 533 -31.30 0.39 -52.35
C GLU A 533 -29.96 0.68 -51.64
N GLY A 534 -29.92 0.38 -50.35
CA GLY A 534 -28.75 0.61 -49.50
C GLY A 534 -28.49 2.08 -49.14
N VAL A 535 -29.40 3.03 -49.39
CA VAL A 535 -29.22 4.47 -49.07
C VAL A 535 -28.81 4.73 -47.63
N MET A 536 -29.24 3.89 -46.68
CA MET A 536 -28.82 3.97 -45.28
C MET A 536 -27.31 3.77 -45.09
N GLY A 537 -26.64 3.01 -45.98
CA GLY A 537 -25.20 2.76 -45.89
C GLY A 537 -24.33 3.79 -46.61
N TRP A 538 -24.86 4.50 -47.62
CA TRP A 538 -24.06 5.41 -48.46
C TRP A 538 -24.56 6.86 -48.49
N GLY A 539 -25.81 7.13 -48.12
CA GLY A 539 -26.47 8.44 -48.25
C GLY A 539 -26.45 9.30 -46.98
N GLU A 540 -25.91 8.79 -45.88
CA GLU A 540 -25.71 9.54 -44.65
C GLU A 540 -24.58 10.58 -44.81
N PHE A 541 -24.65 11.65 -44.03
CA PHE A 541 -23.57 12.63 -43.97
C PHE A 541 -22.33 11.98 -43.35
N ARG A 542 -21.16 12.28 -43.94
CA ARG A 542 -19.83 11.94 -43.41
C ARG A 542 -18.90 13.11 -43.69
N ASN A 543 -18.25 13.64 -42.65
CA ASN A 543 -17.33 14.79 -42.77
C ASN A 543 -17.95 16.00 -43.51
N GLY A 544 -19.22 16.30 -43.25
CA GLY A 544 -19.92 17.46 -43.81
C GLY A 544 -20.44 17.31 -45.24
N ALA A 545 -20.39 16.11 -45.83
CA ALA A 545 -20.96 15.84 -47.15
C ALA A 545 -21.78 14.54 -47.18
N ALA A 546 -22.77 14.46 -48.06
CA ALA A 546 -23.56 13.24 -48.28
C ALA A 546 -23.68 12.91 -49.76
N LYS A 547 -23.67 11.61 -50.07
CA LYS A 547 -23.97 11.12 -51.41
C LYS A 547 -25.47 11.13 -51.62
N VAL A 548 -25.91 11.62 -52.78
CA VAL A 548 -27.33 11.69 -53.15
C VAL A 548 -27.53 11.14 -54.55
N GLN A 549 -28.75 10.66 -54.81
CA GLN A 549 -29.11 10.14 -56.12
C GLN A 549 -30.23 10.97 -56.77
N LEU A 550 -30.04 11.27 -58.06
CA LEU A 550 -31.03 11.93 -58.90
C LEU A 550 -30.95 11.35 -60.31
N LYS A 551 -32.09 10.90 -60.85
CA LYS A 551 -32.21 10.22 -62.15
C LYS A 551 -31.24 9.05 -62.30
N GLY A 552 -31.06 8.25 -61.24
CA GLY A 552 -30.14 7.12 -61.23
C GLY A 552 -28.65 7.48 -61.28
N LYS A 553 -28.28 8.75 -61.08
CA LYS A 553 -26.89 9.22 -61.01
C LYS A 553 -26.56 9.73 -59.62
N ARG A 554 -25.31 9.51 -59.19
CA ARG A 554 -24.81 9.89 -57.87
C ARG A 554 -24.06 11.21 -57.94
N GLY A 555 -24.32 12.03 -56.93
CA GLY A 555 -23.64 13.30 -56.67
C GLY A 555 -23.33 13.42 -55.19
N LEU A 556 -22.63 14.50 -54.84
CA LEU A 556 -22.22 14.81 -53.48
C LEU A 556 -22.73 16.20 -53.13
N ILE A 557 -23.38 16.33 -51.98
CA ILE A 557 -23.91 17.61 -51.48
C ILE A 557 -23.26 18.01 -50.17
N ASP A 558 -23.22 19.31 -49.91
CA ASP A 558 -22.92 19.86 -48.59
C ASP A 558 -24.13 19.82 -47.65
N THR A 559 -23.94 20.24 -46.40
CA THR A 559 -24.98 20.25 -45.34
C THR A 559 -26.16 21.17 -45.64
N THR A 560 -26.06 22.06 -46.63
CA THR A 560 -27.16 22.92 -47.10
C THR A 560 -27.90 22.33 -48.30
N GLY A 561 -27.44 21.18 -48.81
CA GLY A 561 -27.99 20.54 -49.99
C GLY A 561 -27.50 21.13 -51.31
N ARG A 562 -26.45 21.96 -51.30
CA ARG A 562 -25.79 22.42 -52.53
C ARG A 562 -24.85 21.34 -53.02
N PHE A 563 -24.79 21.14 -54.34
CA PHE A 563 -23.91 20.16 -54.94
C PHE A 563 -22.45 20.58 -54.86
N ILE A 564 -21.65 19.78 -54.17
CA ILE A 564 -20.18 19.76 -54.29
C ILE A 564 -19.81 19.08 -55.61
N VAL A 565 -20.42 17.92 -55.88
CA VAL A 565 -20.31 17.18 -57.14
C VAL A 565 -21.71 16.94 -57.70
N PRO A 566 -22.05 17.43 -58.91
CA PRO A 566 -23.36 17.19 -59.51
C PRO A 566 -23.70 15.70 -59.64
N ALA A 567 -25.00 15.39 -59.60
CA ALA A 567 -25.52 14.03 -59.81
C ALA A 567 -25.46 13.62 -61.29
N GLU A 568 -24.26 13.37 -61.79
CA GLU A 568 -23.99 12.95 -63.18
C GLU A 568 -23.12 11.68 -63.27
N ASN A 569 -22.54 11.25 -62.13
CA ASN A 569 -21.64 10.10 -62.07
C ASN A 569 -22.41 8.82 -61.78
N VAL A 570 -21.82 7.67 -62.10
CA VAL A 570 -22.37 6.37 -61.65
C VAL A 570 -22.22 6.27 -60.13
N ASP A 571 -21.09 6.74 -59.60
CA ASP A 571 -20.81 6.80 -58.17
C ASP A 571 -19.81 7.91 -57.85
N VAL A 572 -19.74 8.30 -56.57
CA VAL A 572 -18.82 9.31 -56.03
C VAL A 572 -18.31 8.85 -54.67
N GLY A 573 -17.08 9.21 -54.33
CA GLY A 573 -16.47 9.00 -53.02
C GLY A 573 -16.84 10.08 -52.00
N GLY A 574 -16.04 10.22 -50.96
CA GLY A 574 -16.15 11.26 -49.94
C GLY A 574 -15.61 12.62 -50.40
N VAL A 575 -15.84 13.64 -49.58
CA VAL A 575 -15.28 14.98 -49.82
C VAL A 575 -13.79 15.00 -49.44
N GLY A 576 -12.96 15.60 -50.28
CA GLY A 576 -11.51 15.63 -50.07
C GLY A 576 -10.82 16.68 -50.94
N ARG A 577 -9.49 16.66 -50.95
CA ARG A 577 -8.69 17.42 -51.93
C ARG A 577 -8.83 16.80 -53.34
N LEU A 578 -8.82 15.47 -53.39
CA LEU A 578 -9.25 14.68 -54.54
C LEU A 578 -10.53 13.95 -54.16
N ILE A 579 -11.50 13.95 -55.06
CA ILE A 579 -12.80 13.31 -54.87
C ILE A 579 -12.89 12.13 -55.87
N PRO A 580 -13.04 10.89 -55.40
CA PRO A 580 -13.24 9.75 -56.29
C PRO A 580 -14.55 9.89 -57.07
N VAL A 581 -14.53 9.68 -58.38
CA VAL A 581 -15.75 9.63 -59.19
C VAL A 581 -15.72 8.43 -60.12
N LYS A 582 -16.84 7.72 -60.20
CA LYS A 582 -17.03 6.58 -61.08
C LYS A 582 -17.75 6.98 -62.35
N LYS A 583 -17.06 6.84 -63.48
CA LYS A 583 -17.63 7.02 -64.82
C LYS A 583 -17.73 5.68 -65.51
N LYS A 584 -18.94 5.32 -65.97
CA LYS A 584 -19.25 3.98 -66.50
C LYS A 584 -18.87 2.90 -65.47
N THR A 585 -17.78 2.16 -65.71
CA THR A 585 -17.32 1.07 -64.85
C THR A 585 -16.04 1.38 -64.08
N LYS A 586 -15.35 2.49 -64.37
CA LYS A 586 -14.03 2.81 -63.81
C LYS A 586 -14.07 4.07 -62.95
N TRP A 587 -13.18 4.13 -61.97
CA TRP A 587 -12.97 5.24 -61.06
C TRP A 587 -11.80 6.11 -61.52
N GLY A 588 -11.96 7.42 -61.32
CA GLY A 588 -10.92 8.43 -61.42
C GLY A 588 -11.08 9.45 -60.30
N TYR A 589 -10.38 10.58 -60.40
CA TYR A 589 -10.41 11.63 -59.38
C TYR A 589 -10.62 13.01 -60.00
N ILE A 590 -11.40 13.85 -59.32
CA ILE A 590 -11.57 15.26 -59.61
C ILE A 590 -11.04 16.11 -58.46
N ASP A 591 -10.70 17.37 -58.73
CA ASP A 591 -10.45 18.36 -57.69
C ASP A 591 -11.77 19.01 -57.20
N ARG A 592 -11.65 19.96 -56.25
CA ARG A 592 -12.80 20.69 -55.70
C ARG A 592 -13.47 21.62 -56.71
N GLU A 593 -12.72 22.07 -57.72
CA GLU A 593 -13.26 22.82 -58.86
C GLU A 593 -13.97 21.90 -59.88
N LYS A 594 -14.02 20.59 -59.62
CA LYS A 594 -14.62 19.51 -60.44
C LYS A 594 -13.83 19.25 -61.73
N ARG A 595 -12.59 19.69 -61.81
CA ARG A 595 -11.70 19.40 -62.94
C ARG A 595 -11.17 17.97 -62.80
N PRO A 596 -11.08 17.20 -63.90
CA PRO A 596 -10.46 15.88 -63.86
C PRO A 596 -8.97 16.01 -63.52
N VAL A 597 -8.56 15.36 -62.43
CA VAL A 597 -7.14 15.25 -62.02
C VAL A 597 -6.57 13.91 -62.47
N VAL A 598 -7.36 12.84 -62.30
CA VAL A 598 -7.02 11.49 -62.75
C VAL A 598 -8.17 10.94 -63.58
N GLU A 599 -7.89 10.56 -64.82
CA GLU A 599 -8.89 9.96 -65.70
C GLU A 599 -9.44 8.64 -65.13
N ALA A 600 -10.70 8.33 -65.47
CA ALA A 600 -11.37 7.13 -64.97
C ALA A 600 -10.76 5.85 -65.56
N ARG A 601 -9.83 5.23 -64.82
CA ARG A 601 -9.07 4.04 -65.23
C ARG A 601 -9.00 2.93 -64.18
N TYR A 602 -9.25 3.24 -62.91
CA TYR A 602 -9.15 2.29 -61.81
C TYR A 602 -10.44 1.49 -61.62
N GLU A 603 -10.34 0.27 -61.10
CA GLU A 603 -11.47 -0.59 -60.74
C GLU A 603 -12.09 -0.20 -59.41
N GLN A 604 -11.25 0.29 -58.49
CA GLN A 604 -11.67 0.88 -57.21
C GLN A 604 -10.76 2.07 -56.89
N ALA A 605 -11.31 3.05 -56.19
CA ALA A 605 -10.62 4.25 -55.73
C ALA A 605 -11.17 4.61 -54.35
N TRP A 606 -10.27 4.88 -53.40
CA TRP A 606 -10.62 5.25 -52.03
C TRP A 606 -10.38 6.75 -51.81
N ASP A 607 -10.92 7.26 -50.71
CA ASP A 607 -10.70 8.63 -50.28
C ASP A 607 -9.23 8.84 -49.85
N LEU A 608 -8.77 10.09 -49.85
CA LEU A 608 -7.45 10.44 -49.34
C LEU A 608 -7.40 10.29 -47.81
N ILE A 609 -6.42 9.54 -47.31
CA ILE A 609 -6.06 9.41 -45.89
C ILE A 609 -4.58 9.80 -45.76
N ASP A 610 -4.27 10.75 -44.87
CA ASP A 610 -2.92 11.30 -44.68
C ASP A 610 -2.22 11.76 -45.97
N GLY A 611 -3.00 12.26 -46.94
CA GLY A 611 -2.48 12.76 -48.22
C GLY A 611 -2.31 11.71 -49.32
N TYR A 612 -2.73 10.47 -49.07
CA TYR A 612 -2.58 9.32 -49.97
C TYR A 612 -3.91 8.61 -50.20
N ALA A 613 -4.14 8.11 -51.42
CA ALA A 613 -5.36 7.37 -51.76
C ALA A 613 -5.01 6.03 -52.38
N ARG A 614 -5.58 4.97 -51.80
CA ARG A 614 -5.46 3.63 -52.39
C ARG A 614 -6.25 3.57 -53.69
N VAL A 615 -5.72 2.81 -54.64
CA VAL A 615 -6.35 2.55 -55.93
C VAL A 615 -6.19 1.09 -56.31
N ARG A 616 -7.19 0.51 -57.00
CA ARG A 616 -7.10 -0.84 -57.58
C ARG A 616 -7.16 -0.74 -59.09
N SER A 617 -6.18 -1.32 -59.77
CA SER A 617 -6.19 -1.57 -61.22
C SER A 617 -6.49 -3.06 -61.49
N ALA A 618 -6.61 -3.43 -62.77
CA ALA A 618 -6.72 -4.83 -63.17
C ALA A 618 -5.50 -5.69 -62.77
N LYS A 619 -4.35 -5.06 -62.46
CA LYS A 619 -3.12 -5.74 -62.06
C LYS A 619 -2.98 -5.89 -60.53
N GLY A 620 -3.69 -5.09 -59.73
CA GLY A 620 -3.50 -5.06 -58.28
C GLY A 620 -3.82 -3.70 -57.65
N MET A 621 -3.48 -3.56 -56.38
CA MET A 621 -3.60 -2.34 -55.57
C MET A 621 -2.30 -1.53 -55.58
N GLY A 622 -2.45 -0.21 -55.46
CA GLY A 622 -1.37 0.76 -55.36
C GLY A 622 -1.87 2.04 -54.69
N CYS A 623 -1.10 3.11 -54.84
CA CYS A 623 -1.34 4.36 -54.14
C CYS A 623 -1.04 5.57 -55.02
N ILE A 624 -1.88 6.59 -54.93
CA ILE A 624 -1.65 7.92 -55.48
C ILE A 624 -1.52 8.95 -54.37
N ASP A 625 -0.78 10.03 -54.62
CA ASP A 625 -0.72 11.17 -53.71
C ASP A 625 -1.87 12.17 -53.95
N SER A 626 -1.92 13.21 -53.12
CA SER A 626 -2.90 14.29 -53.20
C SER A 626 -2.86 15.14 -54.48
N THR A 627 -1.85 14.96 -55.35
CA THR A 627 -1.76 15.58 -56.68
C THR A 627 -2.32 14.67 -57.78
N GLY A 628 -2.65 13.41 -57.46
CA GLY A 628 -3.11 12.39 -58.40
C GLY A 628 -1.95 11.61 -59.03
N LYS A 629 -0.71 11.87 -58.62
CA LYS A 629 0.45 11.13 -59.10
C LYS A 629 0.48 9.75 -58.46
N GLU A 630 0.69 8.72 -59.25
CA GLU A 630 0.93 7.38 -58.76
C GLU A 630 2.31 7.33 -58.07
N VAL A 631 2.29 7.09 -56.76
CA VAL A 631 3.49 6.98 -55.90
C VAL A 631 3.85 5.54 -55.61
N ILE A 632 2.86 4.65 -55.59
CA ILE A 632 3.05 3.20 -55.48
C ILE A 632 2.29 2.55 -56.64
N PRO A 633 2.97 1.84 -57.56
CA PRO A 633 2.32 1.18 -58.70
C PRO A 633 1.21 0.22 -58.27
N ALA A 634 0.12 0.18 -59.04
CA ALA A 634 -1.04 -0.66 -58.74
C ALA A 634 -0.84 -2.14 -59.12
N THR A 635 0.14 -2.80 -58.48
CA THR A 635 0.61 -4.16 -58.77
C THR A 635 0.59 -5.10 -57.57
N TYR A 636 0.31 -4.60 -56.36
CA TYR A 636 0.30 -5.40 -55.12
C TYR A 636 -1.05 -6.10 -54.92
N SER A 637 -1.09 -7.22 -54.19
CA SER A 637 -2.37 -7.89 -53.88
C SER A 637 -3.20 -7.07 -52.89
N SER A 638 -2.52 -6.44 -51.92
CA SER A 638 -3.09 -5.49 -50.95
C SER A 638 -2.09 -4.40 -50.58
N ILE A 639 -2.63 -3.27 -50.11
CA ILE A 639 -1.88 -2.16 -49.50
C ILE A 639 -2.72 -1.52 -48.39
N SER A 640 -2.09 -1.23 -47.26
CA SER A 640 -2.68 -0.54 -46.12
C SER A 640 -2.90 0.94 -46.42
N ASP A 641 -3.68 1.63 -45.57
CA ASP A 641 -3.58 3.08 -45.48
C ASP A 641 -2.20 3.48 -44.92
N ALA A 642 -1.77 4.70 -45.20
CA ALA A 642 -0.51 5.22 -44.69
C ALA A 642 -0.52 5.30 -43.16
N ARG A 643 0.56 4.86 -42.50
CA ARG A 643 0.84 5.14 -41.08
C ARG A 643 2.28 5.60 -40.95
N HIS A 644 2.51 6.78 -40.38
CA HIS A 644 3.84 7.41 -40.31
C HIS A 644 4.56 7.53 -41.67
N GLY A 645 3.80 7.64 -42.77
CA GLY A 645 4.36 7.66 -44.14
C GLY A 645 4.80 6.30 -44.68
N LEU A 646 4.47 5.21 -43.98
CA LEU A 646 4.76 3.84 -44.36
C LEU A 646 3.49 3.11 -44.79
N PHE A 647 3.64 2.13 -45.67
CA PHE A 647 2.57 1.29 -46.19
C PHE A 647 2.94 -0.18 -46.03
N VAL A 648 2.08 -0.95 -45.38
CA VAL A 648 2.16 -2.41 -45.40
C VAL A 648 1.53 -2.88 -46.70
N ALA A 649 2.29 -3.61 -47.51
CA ALA A 649 1.83 -4.13 -48.79
C ALA A 649 2.09 -5.62 -48.89
N SER A 650 1.27 -6.32 -49.66
CA SER A 650 1.44 -7.75 -49.92
C SER A 650 1.66 -8.00 -51.40
N ALA A 651 2.58 -8.92 -51.68
CA ALA A 651 2.93 -9.42 -53.00
C ALA A 651 2.91 -10.96 -52.96
N PRO A 652 2.96 -11.67 -54.10
CA PRO A 652 2.96 -13.14 -54.12
C PRO A 652 4.04 -13.78 -53.25
N GLU A 653 5.18 -13.11 -53.07
CA GLU A 653 6.31 -13.52 -52.25
C GLU A 653 6.14 -13.30 -50.74
N GLY A 654 5.17 -12.48 -50.31
CA GLY A 654 4.89 -12.18 -48.90
C GLY A 654 4.48 -10.73 -48.65
N THR A 655 4.45 -10.34 -47.38
CA THR A 655 4.15 -8.99 -46.90
C THR A 655 5.44 -8.24 -46.59
N GLY A 656 5.46 -6.95 -46.93
CA GLY A 656 6.60 -6.04 -46.73
C GLY A 656 6.15 -4.61 -46.45
N VAL A 657 7.10 -3.69 -46.32
CA VAL A 657 6.83 -2.27 -46.03
C VAL A 657 7.44 -1.39 -47.10
N LEU A 658 6.65 -0.43 -47.56
CA LEU A 658 7.03 0.61 -48.52
C LEU A 658 7.00 1.98 -47.85
N ASP A 659 7.87 2.88 -48.28
CA ASP A 659 7.74 4.31 -47.97
C ASP A 659 6.76 5.01 -48.92
N ALA A 660 6.53 6.30 -48.66
CA ALA A 660 5.68 7.16 -49.47
C ALA A 660 6.17 7.41 -50.91
N GLN A 661 7.40 7.02 -51.24
CA GLN A 661 7.97 7.08 -52.59
C GLN A 661 7.92 5.71 -53.28
N GLY A 662 7.35 4.69 -52.61
CA GLY A 662 7.26 3.32 -53.10
C GLY A 662 8.58 2.54 -53.00
N GLN A 663 9.55 3.02 -52.24
CA GLN A 663 10.79 2.28 -51.97
C GLN A 663 10.55 1.24 -50.89
N VAL A 664 11.20 0.09 -51.04
CA VAL A 664 11.12 -1.02 -50.09
C VAL A 664 11.90 -0.67 -48.83
N VAL A 665 11.19 -0.50 -47.72
CA VAL A 665 11.74 -0.31 -46.38
C VAL A 665 11.99 -1.67 -45.72
N LEU A 666 11.08 -2.62 -45.94
CA LEU A 666 11.19 -4.00 -45.48
C LEU A 666 10.78 -4.94 -46.62
N SER A 667 11.61 -5.95 -46.91
CA SER A 667 11.38 -6.89 -48.01
C SER A 667 10.07 -7.68 -47.87
N PHE A 668 9.47 -8.07 -49.00
CA PHE A 668 8.24 -8.86 -49.05
C PHE A 668 8.54 -10.33 -48.82
N SER A 669 8.67 -10.73 -47.55
CA SER A 669 9.09 -12.09 -47.19
C SER A 669 8.52 -12.56 -45.85
N TYR A 670 7.55 -11.82 -45.31
CA TYR A 670 6.92 -12.07 -44.02
C TYR A 670 5.46 -12.43 -44.23
N ASP A 671 4.88 -13.20 -43.32
CA ASP A 671 3.47 -13.57 -43.38
C ASP A 671 2.61 -12.36 -42.99
N ALA A 672 3.03 -11.65 -41.94
CA ALA A 672 2.40 -10.42 -41.48
C ALA A 672 3.45 -9.37 -41.04
N VAL A 673 3.07 -8.10 -41.17
CA VAL A 673 3.86 -6.95 -40.68
C VAL A 673 2.91 -5.93 -40.06
N GLU A 674 3.25 -5.46 -38.87
CA GLU A 674 2.58 -4.38 -38.17
C GLU A 674 3.56 -3.22 -37.91
N ILE A 675 3.09 -2.00 -38.13
CA ILE A 675 3.83 -0.77 -37.85
C ILE A 675 3.49 -0.37 -36.41
N GLU A 676 4.43 -0.58 -35.48
CA GLU A 676 4.26 -0.24 -34.05
C GLU A 676 4.42 1.28 -33.85
N ASP A 677 5.44 1.86 -34.48
CA ASP A 677 5.67 3.30 -34.53
C ASP A 677 6.44 3.68 -35.82
N ALA A 678 6.97 4.91 -35.88
CA ALA A 678 7.71 5.39 -37.05
C ALA A 678 9.06 4.67 -37.32
N ASP A 679 9.59 3.93 -36.35
CA ASP A 679 10.90 3.27 -36.40
C ASP A 679 10.87 1.76 -36.09
N VAL A 680 9.81 1.25 -35.47
CA VAL A 680 9.68 -0.15 -35.06
C VAL A 680 8.60 -0.88 -35.86
N LEU A 681 8.97 -2.04 -36.40
CA LEU A 681 8.07 -2.97 -37.07
C LEU A 681 8.02 -4.28 -36.28
N ARG A 682 6.81 -4.80 -36.08
CA ARG A 682 6.59 -6.18 -35.65
C ARG A 682 6.35 -7.05 -36.86
N VAL A 683 7.10 -8.12 -37.01
CA VAL A 683 7.01 -9.02 -38.18
C VAL A 683 6.75 -10.44 -37.73
N GLU A 684 5.98 -11.17 -38.52
CA GLU A 684 5.68 -12.58 -38.30
C GLU A 684 6.11 -13.40 -39.53
N ARG A 685 6.76 -14.54 -39.29
CA ARG A 685 7.16 -15.47 -40.34
C ARG A 685 7.20 -16.89 -39.80
N ASN A 686 6.50 -17.81 -40.45
CA ASN A 686 6.30 -19.19 -40.02
C ASN A 686 5.83 -19.28 -38.56
N GLU A 687 4.82 -18.48 -38.21
CA GLU A 687 4.27 -18.33 -36.84
C GLU A 687 5.24 -17.75 -35.81
N LEU A 688 6.49 -17.42 -36.18
CA LEU A 688 7.51 -16.85 -35.29
C LEU A 688 7.56 -15.33 -35.39
N LEU A 689 7.82 -14.69 -34.26
CA LEU A 689 7.82 -13.24 -34.10
C LEU A 689 9.24 -12.63 -34.19
N ALA A 690 9.36 -11.43 -34.74
CA ALA A 690 10.56 -10.60 -34.59
C ALA A 690 10.24 -9.11 -34.60
N TYR A 691 11.17 -8.31 -34.05
CA TYR A 691 11.09 -6.85 -34.07
C TYR A 691 12.25 -6.24 -34.84
N TYR A 692 11.91 -5.40 -35.81
CA TYR A 692 12.83 -4.75 -36.74
C TYR A 692 12.87 -3.24 -36.48
N ARG A 693 14.08 -2.68 -36.43
CA ARG A 693 14.29 -1.24 -36.30
C ARG A 693 14.73 -0.64 -37.63
N ILE A 694 13.87 0.21 -38.19
CA ILE A 694 14.01 0.80 -39.53
C ILE A 694 15.29 1.63 -39.62
N SER A 695 15.49 2.56 -38.69
CA SER A 695 16.63 3.48 -38.63
C SER A 695 17.98 2.79 -38.55
N LYS A 696 18.02 1.59 -37.95
CA LYS A 696 19.24 0.77 -37.82
C LYS A 696 19.35 -0.32 -38.88
N GLY A 697 18.31 -0.51 -39.70
CA GLY A 697 18.26 -1.54 -40.74
C GLY A 697 18.41 -2.97 -40.23
N ARG A 698 18.04 -3.26 -38.96
CA ARG A 698 18.28 -4.57 -38.34
C ARG A 698 17.22 -4.97 -37.32
N PHE A 699 17.10 -6.27 -37.11
CA PHE A 699 16.36 -6.83 -35.97
C PHE A 699 17.08 -6.52 -34.66
N PHE A 700 16.32 -6.10 -33.65
CA PHE A 700 16.82 -5.97 -32.28
C PHE A 700 16.33 -7.10 -31.38
N TRP A 701 15.27 -7.82 -31.79
CA TRP A 701 14.83 -9.05 -31.14
C TRP A 701 14.24 -10.03 -32.18
N LYS A 702 14.44 -11.32 -31.95
CA LYS A 702 13.92 -12.42 -32.78
C LYS A 702 13.56 -13.59 -31.89
N GLU A 703 12.42 -14.21 -32.15
CA GLU A 703 12.06 -15.48 -31.51
C GLU A 703 13.06 -16.57 -31.91
N GLU A 704 13.28 -17.53 -31.01
CA GLU A 704 14.15 -18.66 -31.27
C GLU A 704 13.66 -19.44 -32.51
N GLY A 705 14.56 -19.66 -33.47
CA GLY A 705 14.24 -20.28 -34.76
C GLY A 705 13.79 -19.30 -35.85
N PHE A 706 13.62 -18.00 -35.56
CA PHE A 706 13.26 -17.01 -36.57
C PHE A 706 14.43 -16.80 -37.56
N ASP A 707 14.21 -17.22 -38.80
CA ASP A 707 15.15 -17.03 -39.91
C ASP A 707 14.81 -15.76 -40.72
N ALA A 708 15.80 -14.87 -40.87
CA ALA A 708 15.60 -13.63 -41.61
C ALA A 708 15.72 -13.90 -43.12
N PRO A 709 14.92 -13.23 -43.96
CA PRO A 709 15.10 -13.32 -45.41
C PRO A 709 16.50 -12.83 -45.80
N GLY A 710 17.28 -13.69 -46.47
CA GLY A 710 18.66 -13.36 -46.89
C GLY A 710 19.77 -13.74 -45.89
N SER A 711 19.46 -14.44 -44.78
CA SER A 711 20.47 -15.03 -43.88
C SER A 711 20.80 -16.50 -44.18
N ALA A 712 20.81 -16.89 -45.45
CA ALA A 712 21.43 -18.15 -45.86
C ALA A 712 22.94 -17.93 -46.10
N GLN A 713 23.73 -18.83 -45.50
CA GLN A 713 25.20 -18.89 -45.40
C GLN A 713 26.00 -18.50 -46.65
#